data_AF-A0A7C2IGG0-F1
#
_entry.id   AF-A0A7C2IGG0-F1
#
_cell.length_a   1.000
_cell.length_b   1.000
_cell.length_c   1.000
_cell.angle_alpha   90.00
_cell.angle_beta   90.00
_cell.angle_gamma   90.00
#
_symmetry.space_group_name_H-M   'P 1'
#
loop_
_entity.id
_entity.type
_entity.pdbx_description
1 polymer ?
#
loop_
_entity_poly.entity_id
_entity_poly.type
_entity_poly.pdbx_seq_one_letter_code
_entity_poly.pdbx_strand_id
1 'polypeptide(L)'
;MIDKLLRRGFWPSTPQAGSRSSGLTLAALAQAKALPEAFLRGLGLRDTRRAGQPAVAIPYFDASGTEVGVRYRLALEGGQRFAWQRGDRVLPYGLWRLGEARRHGWVLIVEGESDCWTAWYYGIPALGIPGKATWKAEWAAHLKGLKVYVWVEPDADDFALRIGADNSEARVIRAPEGLKDISEAHVAGRDVAALIEELKAKAAPVAQLRRAVEDAELAQLEALARPVLEADDPLALVAEELRGLGYGGDISPALVTYLAATTRLLVARPGTMPAHLLLTGPAASGKSFTVQSVLRLLPDEAYHEIDACSPRAVLYDDASLRHRVLVIGELDSLREGEGTENTLLSALRALLSEARVRYDVTVRDKETGRFYTEHIEKPGPTVLITTGTRVFRDPQMASRVFTVAVPEDGERVRTVLAAQARAELSPPPEPSEALVAFQAYLQRRAPWDVKVPFVEALAELLGKRGAATRMTRDFEKLLALVKAVALLRHRHRDVEEGRLLATLEDYEAVRQLVAPIYDASVTGASEQVRAVVEAVAELRRSGIARVGYADVAKRLKLHPEQVRRLAHQAVTNGWLTSGAEGRGRPVALDVAEPLPPAEALPTAEELRAASRTFTEVSQLPGFSFTVSRPFRGDVRPEPTPTPAPARRASAPGEEASRLNDVGEPPGLDQSRSTKQLFLFGEDADAWEEIRI
;
A
#
# COMPACT_ATOMS: atom_id res chain seq x y z
N MET A 1 25.24 13.69 -20.36
CA MET A 1 23.78 13.41 -20.26
C MET A 1 23.25 12.54 -21.40
N ILE A 2 23.38 12.96 -22.67
CA ILE A 2 22.80 12.32 -23.88
C ILE A 2 22.98 10.79 -23.97
N ASP A 3 24.18 10.24 -23.72
CA ASP A 3 24.43 8.79 -23.82
C ASP A 3 23.60 7.94 -22.84
N LYS A 4 23.18 8.54 -21.70
CA LYS A 4 22.31 7.91 -20.70
C LYS A 4 20.84 7.90 -21.13
N LEU A 5 20.44 8.81 -22.03
CA LEU A 5 19.10 8.89 -22.63
C LEU A 5 18.97 7.96 -23.86
N LEU A 6 20.03 7.86 -24.68
CA LEU A 6 20.09 6.91 -25.80
C LEU A 6 19.91 5.46 -25.31
N ARG A 7 20.56 5.08 -24.20
CA ARG A 7 20.40 3.75 -23.57
C ARG A 7 19.02 3.52 -22.91
N ARG A 8 18.19 4.56 -22.75
CA ARG A 8 16.83 4.49 -22.20
C ARG A 8 15.73 4.63 -23.26
N GLY A 9 16.07 4.83 -24.54
CA GLY A 9 15.11 4.83 -25.66
C GLY A 9 14.24 6.07 -25.83
N PHE A 10 14.52 7.16 -25.10
CA PHE A 10 13.68 8.37 -25.06
C PHE A 10 14.00 9.45 -26.11
N TRP A 11 14.85 9.15 -27.11
CA TRP A 11 15.09 10.04 -28.23
C TRP A 11 15.15 9.25 -29.54
N PRO A 12 14.57 9.73 -30.66
CA PRO A 12 14.66 9.05 -31.94
C PRO A 12 16.12 9.03 -32.42
N SER A 13 16.75 7.86 -32.32
CA SER A 13 18.10 7.63 -32.84
C SER A 13 18.11 7.84 -34.36
N THR A 14 18.81 8.87 -34.83
CA THR A 14 19.07 9.10 -36.25
C THR A 14 19.56 7.79 -36.89
N PRO A 15 18.93 7.30 -37.97
CA PRO A 15 19.22 5.95 -38.47
C PRO A 15 20.66 5.87 -38.97
N GLN A 16 21.53 5.21 -38.20
CA GLN A 16 22.89 4.90 -38.64
C GLN A 16 22.81 4.05 -39.91
N ALA A 17 23.46 4.52 -40.98
CA ALA A 17 23.55 3.80 -42.25
C ALA A 17 24.55 2.62 -42.15
N GLY A 18 24.19 1.60 -41.37
CA GLY A 18 25.02 0.43 -41.08
C GLY A 18 24.20 -0.85 -41.02
N SER A 19 24.62 -1.85 -41.80
CA SER A 19 23.94 -3.15 -42.02
C SER A 19 22.67 -3.11 -42.88
N ARG A 20 22.81 -3.54 -44.15
CA ARG A 20 21.69 -4.09 -44.92
C ARG A 20 21.40 -5.49 -44.39
N SER A 21 20.45 -5.62 -43.46
CA SER A 21 19.93 -6.94 -43.09
C SER A 21 19.34 -7.61 -44.33
N SER A 22 19.90 -8.77 -44.70
CA SER A 22 19.32 -9.65 -45.71
C SER A 22 17.99 -10.17 -45.16
N GLY A 23 16.87 -9.64 -45.69
CA GLY A 23 15.55 -9.95 -45.17
C GLY A 23 15.21 -11.45 -45.21
N LEU A 24 14.43 -11.90 -44.23
CA LEU A 24 14.17 -13.31 -43.99
C LEU A 24 13.21 -13.94 -45.02
N THR A 25 13.61 -15.06 -45.62
CA THR A 25 12.74 -15.96 -46.40
C THR A 25 12.20 -17.10 -45.53
N LEU A 26 11.11 -17.72 -45.97
CA LEU A 26 10.52 -18.87 -45.26
C LEU A 26 11.46 -20.09 -45.30
N ALA A 27 12.19 -20.29 -46.40
CA ALA A 27 13.22 -21.33 -46.51
C ALA A 27 14.32 -21.17 -45.44
N ALA A 28 14.85 -19.95 -45.27
CA ALA A 28 15.86 -19.66 -44.27
C ALA A 28 15.32 -19.77 -42.83
N LEU A 29 14.06 -19.40 -42.59
CA LEU A 29 13.38 -19.60 -41.30
C LEU A 29 13.15 -21.09 -40.99
N ALA A 30 12.73 -21.88 -41.98
CA ALA A 30 12.54 -23.32 -41.88
C ALA A 30 13.87 -24.01 -41.50
N GLN A 31 14.94 -23.72 -42.25
CA GLN A 31 16.29 -24.22 -41.97
C GLN A 31 16.77 -23.81 -40.57
N ALA A 32 16.64 -22.54 -40.19
CA ALA A 32 17.11 -22.02 -38.89
C ALA A 32 16.31 -22.56 -37.68
N LYS A 33 15.14 -23.15 -37.89
CA LYS A 33 14.35 -23.83 -36.85
C LYS A 33 14.17 -25.33 -37.08
N ALA A 34 14.97 -25.94 -37.96
CA ALA A 34 14.97 -27.37 -38.32
C ALA A 34 13.63 -27.97 -38.79
N LEU A 35 12.60 -27.14 -39.00
CA LEU A 35 11.25 -27.56 -39.38
C LEU A 35 11.08 -27.65 -40.91
N PRO A 36 10.31 -28.62 -41.44
CA PRO A 36 10.06 -28.68 -42.89
C PRO A 36 9.32 -27.45 -43.42
N GLU A 37 9.83 -26.85 -44.49
CA GLU A 37 9.22 -25.64 -45.09
C GLU A 37 7.76 -25.90 -45.53
N ALA A 38 7.48 -27.08 -46.08
CA ALA A 38 6.13 -27.50 -46.46
C ALA A 38 5.16 -27.56 -45.27
N PHE A 39 5.64 -27.94 -44.08
CA PHE A 39 4.84 -27.92 -42.85
C PHE A 39 4.53 -26.47 -42.43
N LEU A 40 5.53 -25.57 -42.45
CA LEU A 40 5.30 -24.15 -42.16
C LEU A 40 4.34 -23.49 -43.16
N ARG A 41 4.45 -23.80 -44.47
CA ARG A 41 3.47 -23.35 -45.47
C ARG A 41 2.07 -23.93 -45.20
N GLY A 42 1.97 -25.16 -44.71
CA GLY A 42 0.73 -25.78 -44.25
C GLY A 42 0.11 -25.11 -43.01
N LEU A 43 0.90 -24.38 -42.21
CA LEU A 43 0.42 -23.49 -41.14
C LEU A 43 0.07 -22.06 -41.63
N GLY A 44 0.10 -21.82 -42.94
CA GLY A 44 -0.23 -20.54 -43.55
C GLY A 44 0.94 -19.54 -43.66
N LEU A 45 2.15 -19.90 -43.20
CA LEU A 45 3.31 -19.03 -43.34
C LEU A 45 3.67 -18.83 -44.82
N ARG A 46 3.96 -17.58 -45.19
CA ARG A 46 4.18 -17.20 -46.59
C ARG A 46 5.27 -16.14 -46.73
N ASP A 47 6.11 -16.30 -47.75
CA ASP A 47 7.09 -15.29 -48.13
C ASP A 47 6.38 -14.00 -48.58
N THR A 48 6.93 -12.86 -48.21
CA THR A 48 6.45 -11.54 -48.62
C THR A 48 7.63 -10.56 -48.72
N ARG A 49 7.35 -9.28 -49.01
CA ARG A 49 8.34 -8.21 -48.95
C ARG A 49 7.84 -7.03 -48.12
N ARG A 50 8.71 -6.47 -47.28
CA ARG A 50 8.45 -5.29 -46.44
C ARG A 50 9.61 -4.31 -46.61
N ALA A 51 9.31 -3.06 -46.97
CA ALA A 51 10.31 -2.06 -47.35
C ALA A 51 11.33 -2.56 -48.41
N GLY A 52 10.86 -3.37 -49.37
CA GLY A 52 11.68 -3.97 -50.44
C GLY A 52 12.47 -5.23 -50.06
N GLN A 53 12.74 -5.44 -48.77
CA GLN A 53 13.41 -6.65 -48.26
C GLN A 53 12.47 -7.85 -48.16
N PRO A 54 12.95 -9.10 -48.29
CA PRO A 54 12.17 -10.28 -47.94
C PRO A 54 11.73 -10.27 -46.47
N ALA A 55 10.57 -10.85 -46.20
CA ALA A 55 10.09 -11.12 -44.85
C ALA A 55 9.16 -12.35 -44.87
N VAL A 56 8.97 -12.99 -43.71
CA VAL A 56 7.96 -14.05 -43.55
C VAL A 56 6.71 -13.45 -42.91
N ALA A 57 5.56 -13.63 -43.56
CA ALA A 57 4.26 -13.33 -42.98
C ALA A 57 3.75 -14.54 -42.18
N ILE A 58 3.40 -14.29 -40.91
CA ILE A 58 2.82 -15.25 -39.97
C ILE A 58 1.37 -14.83 -39.74
N PRO A 59 0.37 -15.54 -40.31
CA PRO A 59 -1.04 -15.20 -40.13
C PRO A 59 -1.56 -15.65 -38.75
N TYR A 60 -2.38 -14.80 -38.15
CA TYR A 60 -3.11 -15.05 -36.91
C TYR A 60 -4.58 -15.25 -37.23
N PHE A 61 -5.15 -16.35 -36.74
CA PHE A 61 -6.56 -16.65 -36.90
C PHE A 61 -7.30 -16.60 -35.56
N ASP A 62 -8.59 -16.28 -35.60
CA ASP A 62 -9.47 -16.32 -34.42
C ASP A 62 -9.91 -17.76 -34.09
N ALA A 63 -10.85 -17.91 -33.15
CA ALA A 63 -11.39 -19.22 -32.78
C ALA A 63 -12.29 -19.88 -33.86
N SER A 64 -12.66 -19.15 -34.93
CA SER A 64 -13.39 -19.69 -36.09
C SER A 64 -12.47 -20.15 -37.23
N GLY A 65 -11.20 -19.75 -37.20
CA GLY A 65 -10.25 -19.94 -38.31
C GLY A 65 -10.23 -18.79 -39.32
N THR A 66 -10.80 -17.63 -38.99
CA THR A 66 -10.75 -16.43 -39.85
C THR A 66 -9.42 -15.70 -39.64
N GLU A 67 -8.72 -15.31 -40.72
CA GLU A 67 -7.47 -14.54 -40.60
C GLU A 67 -7.79 -13.12 -40.10
N VAL A 68 -7.33 -12.79 -38.89
CA VAL A 68 -7.64 -11.54 -38.17
C VAL A 68 -6.41 -10.67 -37.91
N GLY A 69 -5.22 -11.14 -38.31
CA GLY A 69 -4.03 -10.31 -38.37
C GLY A 69 -2.79 -11.02 -38.94
N VAL A 70 -1.73 -10.26 -39.18
CA VAL A 70 -0.45 -10.75 -39.71
C VAL A 70 0.71 -10.11 -38.93
N ARG A 71 1.59 -10.97 -38.40
CA ARG A 71 2.89 -10.56 -37.86
C ARG A 71 3.98 -10.90 -38.87
N TYR A 72 4.85 -9.95 -39.19
CA TYR A 72 6.00 -10.18 -40.07
C TYR A 72 7.25 -10.47 -39.24
N ARG A 73 7.96 -11.55 -39.59
CA ARG A 73 9.33 -11.79 -39.12
C ARG A 73 10.31 -11.32 -40.19
N LEU A 74 11.15 -10.37 -39.82
CA LEU A 74 12.03 -9.61 -40.72
C LEU A 74 13.46 -10.18 -40.72
N ALA A 75 13.89 -10.74 -39.59
CA ALA A 75 15.20 -11.33 -39.38
C ALA A 75 15.14 -12.48 -38.35
N LEU A 76 16.19 -13.30 -38.29
CA LEU A 76 16.37 -14.27 -37.21
C LEU A 76 16.82 -13.59 -35.92
N GLU A 77 17.76 -12.64 -36.04
CA GLU A 77 18.52 -11.99 -34.96
C GLU A 77 18.45 -10.44 -35.06
N GLY A 78 19.02 -9.75 -34.07
CA GLY A 78 19.09 -8.28 -34.01
C GLY A 78 17.88 -7.61 -33.33
N GLY A 79 17.83 -6.28 -33.42
CA GLY A 79 16.82 -5.46 -32.72
C GLY A 79 15.41 -5.60 -33.31
N GLN A 80 15.21 -5.23 -34.59
CA GLN A 80 13.89 -5.21 -35.22
C GLN A 80 13.54 -6.54 -35.93
N ARG A 81 13.47 -7.64 -35.16
CA ARG A 81 13.15 -8.98 -35.68
C ARG A 81 11.70 -9.15 -36.15
N PHE A 82 10.77 -8.41 -35.55
CA PHE A 82 9.33 -8.56 -35.79
C PHE A 82 8.67 -7.20 -36.03
N ALA A 83 7.57 -7.20 -36.78
CA ALA A 83 6.65 -6.07 -36.86
C ALA A 83 5.23 -6.55 -37.21
N TRP A 84 4.21 -5.94 -36.61
CA TRP A 84 2.81 -6.17 -37.00
C TRP A 84 2.45 -5.47 -38.32
N GLN A 85 1.39 -5.96 -38.95
CA GLN A 85 0.62 -5.20 -39.95
C GLN A 85 -0.14 -4.04 -39.26
N ARG A 86 -0.45 -2.99 -40.02
CA ARG A 86 -0.97 -1.73 -39.46
C ARG A 86 -2.48 -1.81 -39.25
N GLY A 87 -2.90 -1.81 -37.98
CA GLY A 87 -4.30 -1.79 -37.55
C GLY A 87 -4.72 -3.06 -36.80
N ASP A 88 -3.95 -4.14 -36.98
CA ASP A 88 -4.15 -5.43 -36.35
C ASP A 88 -4.07 -5.38 -34.82
N ARG A 89 -4.85 -6.23 -34.15
CA ARG A 89 -4.86 -6.37 -32.69
C ARG A 89 -4.05 -7.60 -32.28
N VAL A 90 -3.29 -7.49 -31.19
CA VAL A 90 -2.53 -8.62 -30.64
C VAL A 90 -3.48 -9.65 -30.00
N LEU A 91 -3.25 -10.92 -30.33
CA LEU A 91 -4.02 -12.10 -29.92
C LEU A 91 -3.08 -13.27 -29.60
N PRO A 92 -3.52 -14.32 -28.89
CA PRO A 92 -2.79 -15.57 -28.78
C PRO A 92 -2.65 -16.27 -30.14
N TYR A 93 -1.47 -16.81 -30.42
CA TYR A 93 -1.17 -17.59 -31.62
C TYR A 93 -1.65 -19.04 -31.42
N GLY A 94 -2.62 -19.48 -32.22
CA GLY A 94 -3.18 -20.83 -32.16
C GLY A 94 -4.63 -20.94 -31.66
N LEU A 95 -5.40 -19.85 -31.54
CA LEU A 95 -6.79 -19.90 -31.08
C LEU A 95 -7.66 -20.91 -31.86
N TRP A 96 -7.51 -20.96 -33.18
CA TRP A 96 -8.19 -21.91 -34.08
C TRP A 96 -7.84 -23.39 -33.78
N ARG A 97 -6.66 -23.65 -33.19
CA ARG A 97 -6.23 -24.99 -32.76
C ARG A 97 -6.72 -25.39 -31.35
N LEU A 98 -7.41 -24.53 -30.60
CA LEU A 98 -7.92 -24.92 -29.27
C LEU A 98 -8.96 -26.07 -29.30
N GLY A 99 -9.56 -26.37 -30.45
CA GLY A 99 -10.33 -27.60 -30.65
C GLY A 99 -9.49 -28.87 -30.49
N GLU A 100 -8.21 -28.83 -30.86
CA GLU A 100 -7.24 -29.91 -30.66
C GLU A 100 -6.91 -30.08 -29.17
N ALA A 101 -6.53 -28.99 -28.49
CA ALA A 101 -6.29 -28.97 -27.04
C ALA A 101 -7.48 -29.53 -26.24
N ARG A 102 -8.72 -29.22 -26.64
CA ARG A 102 -9.95 -29.74 -26.01
C ARG A 102 -10.15 -31.26 -26.19
N ARG A 103 -9.64 -31.87 -27.28
CA ARG A 103 -9.62 -33.34 -27.44
C ARG A 103 -8.58 -34.00 -26.55
N HIS A 104 -7.44 -33.35 -26.30
CA HIS A 104 -6.41 -33.84 -25.38
C HIS A 104 -6.73 -33.54 -23.91
N GLY A 105 -7.61 -32.56 -23.62
CA GLY A 105 -7.93 -32.09 -22.27
C GLY A 105 -6.86 -31.21 -21.62
N TRP A 106 -5.84 -30.78 -22.39
CA TRP A 106 -4.74 -29.96 -21.90
C TRP A 106 -4.14 -29.07 -22.99
N VAL A 107 -3.39 -28.05 -22.59
CA VAL A 107 -2.67 -27.12 -23.48
C VAL A 107 -1.35 -26.68 -22.86
N LEU A 108 -0.33 -26.50 -23.71
CA LEU A 108 0.96 -25.90 -23.38
C LEU A 108 0.98 -24.43 -23.84
N ILE A 109 1.27 -23.51 -22.93
CA ILE A 109 1.44 -22.08 -23.23
C ILE A 109 2.93 -21.76 -23.34
N VAL A 110 3.31 -21.05 -24.40
CA VAL A 110 4.71 -20.81 -24.82
C VAL A 110 4.94 -19.35 -25.23
N GLU A 111 6.18 -18.87 -25.22
CA GLU A 111 6.50 -17.49 -25.66
C GLU A 111 6.75 -17.41 -27.17
N GLY A 112 5.66 -17.19 -27.92
CA GLY A 112 5.70 -16.86 -29.34
C GLY A 112 5.44 -18.03 -30.29
N GLU A 113 5.66 -17.78 -31.57
CA GLU A 113 5.12 -18.61 -32.65
C GLU A 113 6.02 -19.79 -33.02
N SER A 114 7.35 -19.67 -32.84
CA SER A 114 8.28 -20.75 -33.20
C SER A 114 8.13 -21.99 -32.31
N ASP A 115 7.89 -21.80 -31.01
CA ASP A 115 7.56 -22.91 -30.11
C ASP A 115 6.23 -23.56 -30.45
N CYS A 116 5.24 -22.79 -30.90
CA CYS A 116 3.99 -23.37 -31.41
C CYS A 116 4.22 -24.23 -32.65
N TRP A 117 5.02 -23.77 -33.63
CA TRP A 117 5.31 -24.58 -34.82
C TRP A 117 6.02 -25.88 -34.45
N THR A 118 7.01 -25.82 -33.55
CA THR A 118 7.70 -27.00 -33.04
C THR A 118 6.74 -27.92 -32.27
N ALA A 119 5.97 -27.41 -31.32
CA ALA A 119 5.00 -28.20 -30.55
C ALA A 119 3.97 -28.89 -31.46
N TRP A 120 3.36 -28.15 -32.40
CA TRP A 120 2.39 -28.71 -33.35
C TRP A 120 3.01 -29.73 -34.31
N TYR A 121 4.32 -29.63 -34.63
CA TYR A 121 5.04 -30.64 -35.42
C TYR A 121 5.15 -31.98 -34.69
N TYR A 122 5.33 -31.95 -33.37
CA TYR A 122 5.30 -33.14 -32.49
C TYR A 122 3.87 -33.51 -32.01
N GLY A 123 2.82 -32.89 -32.55
CA GLY A 123 1.42 -33.17 -32.16
C GLY A 123 1.01 -32.66 -30.77
N ILE A 124 1.80 -31.76 -30.18
CA ILE A 124 1.58 -31.21 -28.84
C ILE A 124 0.59 -30.04 -28.93
N PRO A 125 -0.50 -30.02 -28.13
CA PRO A 125 -1.48 -28.93 -28.17
C PRO A 125 -0.91 -27.66 -27.52
N ALA A 126 -0.42 -26.72 -28.33
CA ALA A 126 0.21 -25.48 -27.86
C ALA A 126 -0.55 -24.20 -28.25
N LEU A 127 -0.43 -23.16 -27.41
CA LEU A 127 -0.93 -21.80 -27.63
C LEU A 127 0.17 -20.78 -27.30
N GLY A 128 0.54 -19.93 -28.26
CA GLY A 128 1.67 -19.01 -28.13
C GLY A 128 1.24 -17.61 -27.73
N ILE A 129 1.91 -17.02 -26.73
CA ILE A 129 1.71 -15.61 -26.38
C ILE A 129 2.82 -14.79 -27.06
N PRO A 130 2.51 -13.75 -27.87
CA PRO A 130 3.49 -13.04 -28.69
C PRO A 130 4.40 -12.06 -27.92
N GLY A 131 5.05 -12.55 -26.85
CA GLY A 131 5.91 -11.82 -25.93
C GLY A 131 5.41 -11.94 -24.48
N LYS A 132 6.29 -12.19 -23.51
CA LYS A 132 5.91 -12.47 -22.10
C LYS A 132 5.10 -11.36 -21.42
N ALA A 133 5.30 -10.12 -21.81
CA ALA A 133 4.59 -8.96 -21.28
C ALA A 133 3.15 -8.80 -21.85
N THR A 134 2.75 -9.61 -22.83
CA THR A 134 1.56 -9.34 -23.67
C THR A 134 0.32 -10.15 -23.29
N TRP A 135 0.38 -10.97 -22.24
CA TRP A 135 -0.79 -11.69 -21.70
C TRP A 135 -1.91 -10.74 -21.23
N LYS A 136 -3.16 -11.18 -21.35
CA LYS A 136 -4.35 -10.47 -20.84
C LYS A 136 -5.35 -11.42 -20.19
N ALA A 137 -6.01 -10.96 -19.13
CA ALA A 137 -7.05 -11.70 -18.41
C ALA A 137 -8.20 -12.21 -19.31
N GLU A 138 -8.61 -11.43 -20.33
CA GLU A 138 -9.66 -11.83 -21.29
C GLU A 138 -9.35 -13.18 -21.98
N TRP A 139 -8.07 -13.55 -22.15
CA TRP A 139 -7.67 -14.78 -22.83
C TRP A 139 -7.78 -16.03 -21.95
N ALA A 140 -7.85 -15.89 -20.62
CA ALA A 140 -8.07 -17.01 -19.71
C ALA A 140 -9.40 -17.73 -20.00
N ALA A 141 -10.41 -17.01 -20.49
CA ALA A 141 -11.71 -17.56 -20.88
C ALA A 141 -11.58 -18.64 -21.97
N HIS A 142 -10.60 -18.55 -22.87
CA HIS A 142 -10.37 -19.56 -23.91
C HIS A 142 -9.85 -20.89 -23.36
N LEU A 143 -9.18 -20.86 -22.21
CA LEU A 143 -8.53 -21.99 -21.54
C LEU A 143 -9.47 -22.80 -20.63
N LYS A 144 -10.71 -22.32 -20.41
CA LYS A 144 -11.67 -22.92 -19.48
C LYS A 144 -11.92 -24.40 -19.80
N GLY A 145 -11.68 -25.26 -18.81
CA GLY A 145 -11.83 -26.72 -18.93
C GLY A 145 -10.60 -27.47 -19.43
N LEU A 146 -9.48 -26.79 -19.71
CA LEU A 146 -8.19 -27.42 -20.05
C LEU A 146 -7.28 -27.48 -18.82
N LYS A 147 -6.47 -28.54 -18.70
CA LYS A 147 -5.27 -28.51 -17.86
C LYS A 147 -4.23 -27.61 -18.54
N VAL A 148 -3.86 -26.51 -17.91
CA VAL A 148 -2.91 -25.54 -18.47
C VAL A 148 -1.51 -25.82 -17.95
N TYR A 149 -0.56 -25.98 -18.86
CA TYR A 149 0.86 -26.00 -18.58
C TYR A 149 1.51 -24.78 -19.23
N VAL A 150 2.47 -24.14 -18.58
CA VAL A 150 3.20 -22.97 -19.07
C VAL A 150 4.67 -23.33 -19.14
N TRP A 151 5.28 -23.20 -20.33
CA TRP A 151 6.73 -23.25 -20.48
C TRP A 151 7.32 -21.94 -19.97
N VAL A 152 8.31 -22.03 -19.10
CA VAL A 152 9.03 -20.89 -18.53
C VAL A 152 10.50 -20.99 -18.91
N GLU A 153 10.92 -20.03 -19.74
CA GLU A 153 12.32 -19.79 -20.07
C GLU A 153 13.11 -19.36 -18.81
N PRO A 154 14.45 -19.46 -18.82
CA PRO A 154 15.28 -18.78 -17.83
C PRO A 154 14.90 -17.29 -17.70
N ASP A 155 14.85 -16.80 -16.45
CA ASP A 155 14.51 -15.40 -16.11
C ASP A 155 13.15 -14.90 -16.67
N ALA A 156 12.19 -15.81 -16.90
CA ALA A 156 10.84 -15.52 -17.40
C ALA A 156 9.71 -15.95 -16.45
N ASP A 157 9.97 -16.09 -15.15
CA ASP A 157 8.97 -16.45 -14.12
C ASP A 157 7.76 -15.47 -14.12
N ASP A 158 7.98 -14.21 -14.50
CA ASP A 158 6.94 -13.19 -14.66
C ASP A 158 5.84 -13.58 -15.67
N PHE A 159 6.18 -14.39 -16.69
CA PHE A 159 5.23 -14.89 -17.68
C PHE A 159 4.21 -15.86 -17.06
N ALA A 160 4.69 -16.87 -16.33
CA ALA A 160 3.82 -17.82 -15.65
C ALA A 160 3.04 -17.18 -14.50
N LEU A 161 3.63 -16.22 -13.78
CA LEU A 161 2.92 -15.50 -12.72
C LEU A 161 1.73 -14.68 -13.23
N ARG A 162 1.85 -14.06 -14.42
CA ARG A 162 0.70 -13.39 -15.09
C ARG A 162 -0.40 -14.39 -15.44
N ILE A 163 -0.08 -15.48 -16.13
CA ILE A 163 -1.07 -16.53 -16.48
C ILE A 163 -1.70 -17.13 -15.22
N GLY A 164 -0.90 -17.34 -14.16
CA GLY A 164 -1.35 -17.85 -12.87
C GLY A 164 -2.17 -16.88 -12.02
N ALA A 165 -2.29 -15.60 -12.41
CA ALA A 165 -3.24 -14.67 -11.80
C ALA A 165 -4.68 -15.01 -12.24
N ASP A 166 -4.86 -15.29 -13.54
CA ASP A 166 -6.16 -15.60 -14.14
C ASP A 166 -6.48 -17.12 -14.15
N ASN A 167 -5.50 -17.98 -13.84
CA ASN A 167 -5.67 -19.43 -13.77
C ASN A 167 -4.80 -20.05 -12.66
N SER A 168 -5.36 -20.17 -11.45
CA SER A 168 -4.67 -20.72 -10.27
C SER A 168 -4.17 -22.15 -10.42
N GLU A 169 -4.83 -22.95 -11.28
CA GLU A 169 -4.55 -24.36 -11.49
C GLU A 169 -3.48 -24.62 -12.56
N ALA A 170 -2.95 -23.54 -13.18
CA ALA A 170 -1.88 -23.65 -14.15
C ALA A 170 -0.62 -24.27 -13.53
N ARG A 171 0.07 -25.09 -14.33
CA ARG A 171 1.34 -25.75 -13.93
C ARG A 171 2.51 -25.19 -14.71
N VAL A 172 3.66 -25.10 -14.05
CA VAL A 172 4.90 -24.56 -14.59
C VAL A 172 5.81 -25.71 -15.02
N ILE A 173 6.22 -25.67 -16.29
CA ILE A 173 7.34 -26.42 -16.82
C ILE A 173 8.50 -25.43 -16.92
N ARG A 174 9.54 -25.59 -16.09
CA ARG A 174 10.80 -24.87 -16.29
C ARG A 174 11.58 -25.51 -17.45
N ALA A 175 12.21 -24.69 -18.27
CA ALA A 175 13.17 -25.16 -19.26
C ALA A 175 14.33 -25.94 -18.58
N PRO A 176 14.81 -27.06 -19.16
CA PRO A 176 15.98 -27.76 -18.66
C PRO A 176 17.27 -26.93 -18.76
N GLU A 177 18.28 -27.24 -17.95
CA GLU A 177 19.60 -26.61 -18.04
C GLU A 177 20.19 -26.75 -19.46
N GLY A 178 20.72 -25.63 -19.98
CA GLY A 178 21.25 -25.55 -21.34
C GLY A 178 20.19 -25.48 -22.45
N LEU A 179 18.92 -25.27 -22.13
CA LEU A 179 17.84 -25.00 -23.07
C LEU A 179 17.02 -23.78 -22.63
N LYS A 180 16.64 -22.92 -23.57
CA LYS A 180 15.76 -21.77 -23.37
C LYS A 180 14.33 -22.06 -23.81
N ASP A 181 14.17 -22.44 -25.07
CA ASP A 181 12.87 -22.62 -25.73
C ASP A 181 12.69 -24.03 -26.34
N ILE A 182 11.44 -24.40 -26.64
CA ILE A 182 11.08 -25.74 -27.13
C ILE A 182 11.62 -25.92 -28.56
N SER A 183 11.63 -24.84 -29.31
CA SER A 183 12.14 -24.78 -30.67
C SER A 183 13.67 -24.93 -30.72
N GLU A 184 14.41 -24.49 -29.69
CA GLU A 184 15.83 -24.77 -29.47
C GLU A 184 16.06 -26.23 -29.08
N ALA A 185 15.23 -26.82 -28.21
CA ALA A 185 15.32 -28.25 -27.90
C ALA A 185 15.20 -29.14 -29.15
N HIS A 186 14.31 -28.78 -30.08
CA HIS A 186 14.18 -29.42 -31.40
C HIS A 186 15.42 -29.22 -32.28
N VAL A 187 15.96 -27.99 -32.39
CA VAL A 187 17.19 -27.71 -33.15
C VAL A 187 18.41 -28.44 -32.56
N ALA A 188 18.44 -28.64 -31.25
CA ALA A 188 19.43 -29.46 -30.54
C ALA A 188 19.20 -30.98 -30.68
N GLY A 189 18.26 -31.42 -31.52
CA GLY A 189 17.99 -32.83 -31.81
C GLY A 189 17.35 -33.63 -30.68
N ARG A 190 16.72 -32.97 -29.69
CA ARG A 190 15.97 -33.67 -28.62
C ARG A 190 14.66 -34.25 -29.16
N ASP A 191 14.22 -35.36 -28.57
CA ASP A 191 12.82 -35.77 -28.69
C ASP A 191 11.95 -34.85 -27.82
N VAL A 192 11.33 -33.86 -28.46
CA VAL A 192 10.45 -32.88 -27.81
C VAL A 192 9.17 -33.52 -27.28
N ALA A 193 8.65 -34.59 -27.90
CA ALA A 193 7.46 -35.27 -27.41
C ALA A 193 7.73 -35.99 -26.09
N ALA A 194 8.83 -36.76 -26.03
CA ALA A 194 9.27 -37.41 -24.80
C ALA A 194 9.63 -36.37 -23.70
N LEU A 195 10.38 -35.32 -24.07
CA LEU A 195 10.78 -34.25 -23.15
C LEU A 195 9.56 -33.54 -22.53
N ILE A 196 8.55 -33.20 -23.33
CA ILE A 196 7.35 -32.51 -22.83
C ILE A 196 6.51 -33.42 -21.95
N GLU A 197 6.34 -34.72 -22.26
CA GLU A 197 5.63 -35.64 -21.35
C GLU A 197 6.37 -35.83 -20.02
N GLU A 198 7.71 -35.95 -20.05
CA GLU A 198 8.54 -36.04 -18.83
C GLU A 198 8.41 -34.79 -17.96
N LEU A 199 8.57 -33.60 -18.55
CA LEU A 199 8.48 -32.33 -17.84
C LEU A 199 7.05 -32.05 -17.36
N LYS A 200 6.02 -32.44 -18.12
CA LYS A 200 4.62 -32.31 -17.73
C LYS A 200 4.27 -33.18 -16.51
N ALA A 201 4.91 -34.34 -16.36
CA ALA A 201 4.79 -35.16 -15.14
C ALA A 201 5.48 -34.51 -13.92
N LYS A 202 6.56 -33.76 -14.14
CA LYS A 202 7.30 -33.00 -13.11
C LYS A 202 6.74 -31.59 -12.82
N ALA A 203 5.75 -31.12 -13.59
CA ALA A 203 5.31 -29.73 -13.59
C ALA A 203 4.62 -29.29 -12.28
N ALA A 204 5.23 -28.33 -11.60
CA ALA A 204 4.78 -27.77 -10.32
C ALA A 204 3.56 -26.83 -10.48
N PRO A 205 2.66 -26.69 -9.49
CA PRO A 205 1.61 -25.67 -9.53
C PRO A 205 2.18 -24.25 -9.56
N VAL A 206 1.57 -23.33 -10.31
CA VAL A 206 1.99 -21.92 -10.35
C VAL A 206 1.91 -21.23 -8.99
N ALA A 207 1.06 -21.72 -8.07
CA ALA A 207 1.04 -21.30 -6.67
C ALA A 207 2.34 -21.58 -5.91
N GLN A 208 3.10 -22.63 -6.27
CA GLN A 208 4.43 -22.90 -5.71
C GLN A 208 5.48 -21.92 -6.27
N LEU A 209 5.42 -21.63 -7.57
CA LEU A 209 6.26 -20.60 -8.20
C LEU A 209 6.02 -19.23 -7.54
N ARG A 210 4.74 -18.86 -7.35
CA ARG A 210 4.35 -17.62 -6.67
C ARG A 210 5.03 -17.55 -5.31
N ARG A 211 4.75 -18.51 -4.41
CA ARG A 211 5.33 -18.55 -3.05
C ARG A 211 6.85 -18.39 -3.05
N ALA A 212 7.57 -19.14 -3.88
CA ALA A 212 9.03 -19.03 -3.94
C ALA A 212 9.53 -17.61 -4.29
N VAL A 213 8.78 -16.85 -5.11
CA VAL A 213 9.07 -15.44 -5.39
C VAL A 213 8.65 -14.53 -4.22
N GLU A 214 7.50 -14.77 -3.59
CA GLU A 214 7.05 -14.00 -2.41
C GLU A 214 8.01 -14.18 -1.21
N ASP A 215 8.51 -15.40 -1.00
CA ASP A 215 9.45 -15.77 0.06
C ASP A 215 10.83 -15.14 -0.18
N ALA A 216 11.30 -15.11 -1.43
CA ALA A 216 12.57 -14.49 -1.82
C ALA A 216 12.52 -12.95 -1.71
N GLU A 217 11.43 -12.33 -2.17
CA GLU A 217 11.13 -10.91 -2.01
C GLU A 217 11.08 -10.53 -0.52
N LEU A 218 10.38 -11.32 0.30
CA LEU A 218 10.31 -11.12 1.75
C LEU A 218 11.68 -11.24 2.43
N ALA A 219 12.51 -12.21 2.03
CA ALA A 219 13.85 -12.39 2.56
C ALA A 219 14.80 -11.22 2.18
N GLN A 220 14.67 -10.68 0.97
CA GLN A 220 15.40 -9.46 0.56
C GLN A 220 14.95 -8.26 1.41
N LEU A 221 13.65 -8.10 1.64
CA LEU A 221 13.11 -7.04 2.49
C LEU A 221 13.55 -7.19 3.96
N GLU A 222 13.61 -8.40 4.52
CA GLU A 222 14.19 -8.63 5.87
C GLU A 222 15.68 -8.26 5.93
N ALA A 223 16.44 -8.55 4.87
CA ALA A 223 17.87 -8.23 4.83
C ALA A 223 18.13 -6.72 4.80
N LEU A 224 17.35 -5.96 4.02
CA LEU A 224 17.44 -4.49 3.94
C LEU A 224 16.89 -3.82 5.21
N ALA A 225 15.75 -4.30 5.72
CA ALA A 225 15.11 -3.77 6.93
C ALA A 225 15.84 -4.12 8.23
N ARG A 226 16.89 -4.95 8.19
CA ARG A 226 17.59 -5.48 9.38
C ARG A 226 17.95 -4.41 10.44
N PRO A 227 18.54 -3.24 10.11
CA PRO A 227 18.90 -2.24 11.12
C PRO A 227 17.69 -1.66 11.87
N VAL A 228 16.49 -1.75 11.27
CA VAL A 228 15.23 -1.32 11.88
C VAL A 228 14.55 -2.47 12.63
N LEU A 229 14.63 -3.69 12.09
CA LEU A 229 14.10 -4.92 12.74
C LEU A 229 14.85 -5.30 14.02
N GLU A 230 16.14 -4.97 14.12
CA GLU A 230 16.99 -5.29 15.27
C GLU A 230 17.07 -4.15 16.31
N ALA A 231 16.43 -2.99 16.05
CA ALA A 231 16.43 -1.84 16.97
C ALA A 231 15.37 -1.96 18.07
N ASP A 232 15.67 -1.49 19.29
CA ASP A 232 14.76 -1.55 20.45
C ASP A 232 13.47 -0.72 20.23
N ASP A 233 13.58 0.47 19.61
CA ASP A 233 12.43 1.28 19.24
C ASP A 233 12.52 1.82 17.80
N PRO A 234 11.93 1.12 16.82
CA PRO A 234 11.87 1.57 15.42
C PRO A 234 11.19 2.94 15.22
N LEU A 235 10.32 3.36 16.15
CA LEU A 235 9.67 4.67 16.07
C LEU A 235 10.65 5.83 16.36
N ALA A 236 11.70 5.58 17.15
CA ALA A 236 12.78 6.56 17.37
C ALA A 236 13.58 6.79 16.09
N LEU A 237 13.92 5.72 15.35
CA LEU A 237 14.61 5.81 14.06
C LEU A 237 13.78 6.62 13.04
N VAL A 238 12.46 6.42 12.99
CA VAL A 238 11.55 7.24 12.17
C VAL A 238 11.58 8.72 12.59
N ALA A 239 11.66 9.02 13.89
CA ALA A 239 11.75 10.38 14.42
C ALA A 239 13.11 11.06 14.13
N GLU A 240 14.18 10.29 13.99
CA GLU A 240 15.50 10.78 13.57
C GLU A 240 15.55 11.01 12.06
N GLU A 241 15.08 10.04 11.27
CA GLU A 241 15.00 10.09 9.81
C GLU A 241 14.20 11.31 9.34
N LEU A 242 12.98 11.52 9.86
CA LEU A 242 12.15 12.67 9.50
C LEU A 242 12.86 14.01 9.76
N ARG A 243 13.66 14.13 10.83
CA ARG A 243 14.48 15.32 11.10
C ARG A 243 15.66 15.43 10.13
N GLY A 244 16.28 14.30 9.74
CA GLY A 244 17.30 14.21 8.71
C GLY A 244 16.80 14.68 7.33
N LEU A 245 15.56 14.31 6.98
CA LEU A 245 14.85 14.78 5.79
C LEU A 245 14.35 16.24 5.87
N GLY A 246 14.68 16.97 6.94
CA GLY A 246 14.41 18.40 7.09
C GLY A 246 13.13 18.76 7.86
N TYR A 247 12.51 17.84 8.60
CA TYR A 247 11.31 18.17 9.39
C TYR A 247 11.63 19.04 10.61
N GLY A 248 11.19 20.30 10.57
CA GLY A 248 11.46 21.30 11.60
C GLY A 248 10.34 21.47 12.64
N GLY A 249 10.74 21.56 13.91
CA GLY A 249 9.87 21.85 15.06
C GLY A 249 9.35 20.59 15.77
N ASP A 250 8.14 20.68 16.34
CA ASP A 250 7.46 19.53 16.95
C ASP A 250 7.20 18.44 15.91
N ILE A 251 7.79 17.26 16.14
CA ILE A 251 7.76 16.08 15.30
C ILE A 251 6.48 15.23 15.50
N SER A 252 5.72 15.50 16.56
CA SER A 252 4.57 14.66 16.98
C SER A 252 3.50 14.53 15.90
N PRO A 253 3.14 15.57 15.12
CA PRO A 253 2.22 15.44 13.99
C PRO A 253 2.72 14.48 12.91
N ALA A 254 4.02 14.45 12.63
CA ALA A 254 4.61 13.53 11.66
C ALA A 254 4.61 12.09 12.17
N LEU A 255 4.96 11.87 13.45
CA LEU A 255 4.92 10.52 14.06
C LEU A 255 3.49 9.97 14.15
N VAL A 256 2.50 10.80 14.52
CA VAL A 256 1.09 10.39 14.48
C VAL A 256 0.63 10.12 13.04
N THR A 257 1.15 10.85 12.05
CA THR A 257 0.89 10.59 10.61
C THR A 257 1.47 9.25 10.15
N TYR A 258 2.70 8.92 10.58
CA TYR A 258 3.35 7.63 10.28
C TYR A 258 2.66 6.44 10.98
N LEU A 259 2.27 6.61 12.25
CA LEU A 259 1.49 5.60 12.97
C LEU A 259 0.10 5.42 12.36
N ALA A 260 -0.58 6.50 11.99
CA ALA A 260 -1.84 6.46 11.24
C ALA A 260 -1.70 5.66 9.95
N ALA A 261 -0.71 6.00 9.10
CA ALA A 261 -0.37 5.26 7.89
C ALA A 261 -0.09 3.77 8.15
N THR A 262 0.57 3.44 9.27
CA THR A 262 0.86 2.05 9.65
C THR A 262 -0.40 1.25 10.03
N THR A 263 -1.49 1.88 10.48
CA THR A 263 -2.75 1.17 10.77
C THR A 263 -3.41 0.51 9.56
N ARG A 264 -3.01 0.87 8.32
CA ARG A 264 -3.47 0.22 7.07
C ARG A 264 -3.14 -1.28 7.01
N LEU A 265 -2.17 -1.73 7.81
CA LEU A 265 -1.66 -3.10 7.84
C LEU A 265 -2.38 -4.02 8.84
N LEU A 266 -3.25 -3.46 9.70
CA LEU A 266 -3.96 -4.22 10.72
C LEU A 266 -5.14 -5.00 10.15
N VAL A 267 -5.50 -6.13 10.79
CA VAL A 267 -6.74 -6.86 10.50
C VAL A 267 -7.95 -5.96 10.79
N ALA A 268 -8.67 -5.57 9.75
CA ALA A 268 -9.98 -4.96 9.89
C ALA A 268 -11.02 -6.03 10.32
N ARG A 269 -11.58 -5.85 11.51
CA ARG A 269 -12.70 -6.62 12.05
C ARG A 269 -13.97 -5.75 12.03
N PRO A 270 -15.19 -6.33 12.05
CA PRO A 270 -16.40 -5.55 12.29
C PRO A 270 -16.28 -4.77 13.61
N GLY A 271 -16.45 -3.45 13.58
CA GLY A 271 -16.26 -2.60 14.75
C GLY A 271 -14.79 -2.27 15.08
N THR A 272 -13.89 -2.23 14.09
CA THR A 272 -12.56 -1.62 14.24
C THR A 272 -12.27 -0.60 13.16
N MET A 273 -12.14 0.66 13.54
CA MET A 273 -11.73 1.77 12.66
C MET A 273 -10.18 1.92 12.63
N PRO A 274 -9.54 1.95 11.44
CA PRO A 274 -8.17 2.43 11.27
C PRO A 274 -8.01 3.88 11.76
N ALA A 275 -6.78 4.32 12.03
CA ALA A 275 -6.52 5.69 12.48
C ALA A 275 -6.51 6.69 11.30
N HIS A 276 -7.66 6.84 10.64
CA HIS A 276 -7.86 7.89 9.62
C HIS A 276 -7.58 9.27 10.22
N LEU A 277 -6.94 10.17 9.47
CA LEU A 277 -6.29 11.36 10.00
C LEU A 277 -6.69 12.63 9.24
N LEU A 278 -6.99 13.68 10.00
CA LEU A 278 -7.10 15.06 9.51
C LEU A 278 -6.02 15.93 10.16
N LEU A 279 -5.09 16.43 9.35
CA LEU A 279 -4.11 17.44 9.75
C LEU A 279 -4.74 18.84 9.57
N THR A 280 -4.83 19.62 10.65
CA THR A 280 -5.43 20.97 10.67
C THR A 280 -4.42 22.06 10.97
N GLY A 281 -4.64 23.27 10.45
CA GLY A 281 -3.82 24.46 10.68
C GLY A 281 -3.99 25.50 9.56
N PRO A 282 -3.50 26.75 9.71
CA PRO A 282 -3.66 27.79 8.69
C PRO A 282 -2.89 27.52 7.39
N ALA A 283 -3.03 28.41 6.39
CA ALA A 283 -2.26 28.29 5.14
C ALA A 283 -0.74 28.33 5.42
N ALA A 284 0.04 27.60 4.62
CA ALA A 284 1.50 27.42 4.80
C ALA A 284 1.98 26.77 6.11
N SER A 285 1.10 26.33 7.03
CA SER A 285 1.45 25.75 8.34
C SER A 285 2.15 24.36 8.30
N GLY A 286 2.73 23.92 7.18
CA GLY A 286 3.47 22.65 7.08
C GLY A 286 2.63 21.36 6.98
N LYS A 287 1.30 21.44 6.83
CA LYS A 287 0.42 20.25 6.74
C LYS A 287 0.81 19.28 5.61
N SER A 288 0.81 19.75 4.36
CA SER A 288 1.09 18.89 3.20
C SER A 288 2.53 18.39 3.22
N PHE A 289 3.47 19.22 3.69
CA PHE A 289 4.85 18.79 3.96
C PHE A 289 4.91 17.66 5.00
N THR A 290 4.07 17.68 6.05
CA THR A 290 3.98 16.58 7.03
C THR A 290 3.48 15.28 6.42
N VAL A 291 2.52 15.33 5.50
CA VAL A 291 2.08 14.14 4.75
C VAL A 291 3.23 13.64 3.86
N GLN A 292 3.79 14.51 3.02
CA GLN A 292 4.82 14.15 2.05
C GLN A 292 6.13 13.65 2.70
N SER A 293 6.56 14.21 3.84
CA SER A 293 7.69 13.69 4.63
C SER A 293 7.45 12.26 5.12
N VAL A 294 6.21 11.89 5.41
CA VAL A 294 5.83 10.53 5.85
C VAL A 294 5.67 9.58 4.66
N LEU A 295 5.13 10.05 3.53
CA LEU A 295 5.01 9.22 2.32
C LEU A 295 6.38 8.77 1.79
N ARG A 296 7.43 9.62 1.88
CA ARG A 296 8.83 9.22 1.58
C ARG A 296 9.37 8.08 2.46
N LEU A 297 8.70 7.72 3.56
CA LEU A 297 9.07 6.59 4.43
C LEU A 297 8.16 5.36 4.25
N LEU A 298 7.33 5.36 3.22
CA LEU A 298 6.51 4.23 2.77
C LEU A 298 6.99 3.82 1.36
N PRO A 299 6.86 2.55 0.97
CA PRO A 299 7.09 2.16 -0.43
C PRO A 299 5.94 2.62 -1.32
N ASP A 300 6.20 2.81 -2.62
CA ASP A 300 5.24 3.35 -3.60
C ASP A 300 3.87 2.63 -3.57
N GLU A 301 3.85 1.31 -3.39
CA GLU A 301 2.61 0.53 -3.38
C GLU A 301 1.84 0.59 -2.06
N ALA A 302 2.33 1.30 -1.04
CA ALA A 302 1.66 1.53 0.26
C ALA A 302 0.75 2.76 0.31
N TYR A 303 0.69 3.59 -0.73
CA TYR A 303 -0.21 4.73 -0.79
C TYR A 303 -0.83 4.95 -2.18
N HIS A 304 -1.79 5.87 -2.24
CA HIS A 304 -2.45 6.33 -3.45
C HIS A 304 -2.93 7.76 -3.19
N GLU A 305 -2.25 8.73 -3.81
CA GLU A 305 -2.55 10.16 -3.71
C GLU A 305 -3.38 10.62 -4.91
N ILE A 306 -4.34 11.52 -4.65
CA ILE A 306 -5.25 12.06 -5.66
C ILE A 306 -5.01 13.56 -5.77
N ASP A 307 -4.11 13.92 -6.68
CA ASP A 307 -3.70 15.30 -6.96
C ASP A 307 -4.85 16.15 -7.52
N ALA A 308 -5.35 17.09 -6.71
CA ALA A 308 -6.17 18.26 -7.07
C ALA A 308 -7.41 18.04 -7.98
N CYS A 309 -7.75 16.80 -8.32
CA CYS A 309 -8.82 16.45 -9.22
C CYS A 309 -10.17 16.42 -8.47
N SER A 310 -11.28 16.36 -9.19
CA SER A 310 -12.61 16.21 -8.57
C SER A 310 -12.58 14.96 -7.67
N PRO A 311 -12.81 15.06 -6.34
CA PRO A 311 -12.60 13.92 -5.44
C PRO A 311 -13.53 12.71 -5.67
N ARG A 312 -14.44 12.78 -6.67
CA ARG A 312 -15.09 11.61 -7.28
C ARG A 312 -14.11 10.65 -7.96
N ALA A 313 -12.88 11.07 -8.28
CA ALA A 313 -11.83 10.20 -8.81
C ALA A 313 -11.60 8.96 -7.92
N VAL A 314 -11.74 9.10 -6.59
CA VAL A 314 -11.73 8.00 -5.61
C VAL A 314 -12.65 6.84 -6.03
N LEU A 315 -13.79 7.13 -6.67
CA LEU A 315 -14.80 6.15 -7.08
C LEU A 315 -14.45 5.48 -8.42
N TYR A 316 -13.92 6.23 -9.39
CA TYR A 316 -13.74 5.78 -10.78
C TYR A 316 -12.31 5.35 -11.15
N ASP A 317 -11.33 5.54 -10.27
CA ASP A 317 -9.98 5.00 -10.45
C ASP A 317 -9.99 3.47 -10.25
N ASP A 318 -9.26 2.69 -11.05
CA ASP A 318 -9.17 1.23 -10.89
C ASP A 318 -8.22 0.79 -9.75
N ALA A 319 -7.51 1.74 -9.11
CA ALA A 319 -6.57 1.47 -8.03
C ALA A 319 -7.24 0.79 -6.82
N SER A 320 -6.74 -0.40 -6.50
CA SER A 320 -6.96 -1.08 -5.22
C SER A 320 -6.47 -0.22 -4.06
N LEU A 321 -7.26 -0.15 -2.99
CA LEU A 321 -6.94 0.56 -1.75
C LEU A 321 -6.46 -0.38 -0.63
N ARG A 322 -6.39 -1.70 -0.90
CA ARG A 322 -6.01 -2.73 0.07
C ARG A 322 -4.59 -2.49 0.59
N HIS A 323 -4.48 -2.33 1.90
CA HIS A 323 -3.26 -2.01 2.65
C HIS A 323 -2.59 -0.71 2.18
N ARG A 324 -3.37 0.25 1.64
CA ARG A 324 -2.87 1.56 1.20
C ARG A 324 -3.38 2.72 2.05
N VAL A 325 -2.58 3.78 2.09
CA VAL A 325 -3.01 5.11 2.50
C VAL A 325 -3.64 5.84 1.31
N LEU A 326 -4.93 6.15 1.39
CA LEU A 326 -5.60 7.10 0.50
C LEU A 326 -5.26 8.52 0.97
N VAL A 327 -4.65 9.32 0.09
CA VAL A 327 -4.27 10.71 0.39
C VAL A 327 -5.11 11.66 -0.45
N ILE A 328 -5.81 12.59 0.21
CA ILE A 328 -6.64 13.61 -0.45
C ILE A 328 -6.37 14.97 0.22
N GLY A 329 -5.91 15.95 -0.56
CA GLY A 329 -5.71 17.32 -0.07
C GLY A 329 -7.03 18.06 0.19
N GLU A 330 -7.05 18.91 1.21
CA GLU A 330 -8.10 19.93 1.46
C GLU A 330 -9.56 19.42 1.48
N LEU A 331 -9.78 18.17 1.89
CA LEU A 331 -11.11 17.54 1.93
C LEU A 331 -12.10 18.29 2.84
N ASP A 332 -11.61 19.07 3.81
CA ASP A 332 -12.44 19.95 4.65
C ASP A 332 -13.19 21.01 3.82
N SER A 333 -12.66 21.38 2.66
CA SER A 333 -13.15 22.46 1.81
C SER A 333 -14.26 22.05 0.85
N LEU A 334 -14.55 20.74 0.72
CA LEU A 334 -15.80 20.27 0.13
C LEU A 334 -17.00 20.87 0.86
N ARG A 335 -18.00 21.33 0.09
CA ARG A 335 -19.25 21.84 0.64
C ARG A 335 -20.30 20.74 0.64
N GLU A 336 -21.33 20.93 1.46
CA GLU A 336 -22.60 20.24 1.29
C GLU A 336 -23.47 21.09 0.37
N GLY A 337 -23.20 21.02 -0.94
CA GLY A 337 -24.13 21.47 -1.98
C GLY A 337 -25.20 20.43 -2.30
N GLU A 338 -26.29 20.85 -2.94
CA GLU A 338 -27.32 19.92 -3.40
C GLU A 338 -26.77 18.97 -4.48
N GLY A 339 -27.02 17.68 -4.32
CA GLY A 339 -26.62 16.64 -5.27
C GLY A 339 -25.27 15.98 -4.98
N THR A 340 -24.39 16.00 -5.98
CA THR A 340 -23.29 15.00 -6.15
C THR A 340 -22.03 15.24 -5.32
N GLU A 341 -22.04 16.18 -4.37
CA GLU A 341 -21.00 16.30 -3.32
C GLU A 341 -21.33 15.38 -2.13
N ASN A 342 -22.61 15.32 -1.74
CA ASN A 342 -23.09 14.42 -0.67
C ASN A 342 -22.86 12.94 -1.02
N THR A 343 -22.95 12.58 -2.31
CA THR A 343 -22.60 11.25 -2.84
C THR A 343 -21.20 10.79 -2.39
N LEU A 344 -20.18 11.63 -2.55
CA LEU A 344 -18.82 11.27 -2.18
C LEU A 344 -18.64 11.23 -0.67
N LEU A 345 -19.20 12.21 0.06
CA LEU A 345 -19.15 12.20 1.51
C LEU A 345 -19.81 10.94 2.08
N SER A 346 -20.89 10.44 1.46
CA SER A 346 -21.49 9.14 1.80
C SER A 346 -20.55 7.95 1.54
N ALA A 347 -19.93 7.88 0.35
CA ALA A 347 -18.99 6.81 0.01
C ALA A 347 -17.72 6.82 0.89
N LEU A 348 -17.24 8.01 1.29
CA LEU A 348 -16.15 8.16 2.25
C LEU A 348 -16.61 7.79 3.67
N ARG A 349 -17.79 8.23 4.14
CA ARG A 349 -18.35 7.79 5.44
C ARG A 349 -18.44 6.25 5.51
N ALA A 350 -18.80 5.58 4.41
CA ALA A 350 -18.77 4.11 4.31
C ALA A 350 -17.34 3.54 4.36
N LEU A 351 -16.41 4.06 3.55
CA LEU A 351 -15.00 3.66 3.52
C LEU A 351 -14.34 3.70 4.89
N LEU A 352 -14.56 4.81 5.63
CA LEU A 352 -14.03 5.05 6.97
C LEU A 352 -14.75 4.24 8.07
N SER A 353 -15.79 3.47 7.74
CA SER A 353 -16.54 2.62 8.69
C SER A 353 -16.36 1.12 8.42
N GLU A 354 -16.36 0.72 7.15
CA GLU A 354 -16.25 -0.68 6.73
C GLU A 354 -14.85 -1.08 6.24
N ALA A 355 -13.92 -0.12 6.15
CA ALA A 355 -12.60 -0.29 5.56
C ALA A 355 -12.63 -0.83 4.09
N ARG A 356 -13.69 -0.50 3.34
CA ARG A 356 -13.88 -0.79 1.90
C ARG A 356 -14.85 0.22 1.28
N VAL A 357 -14.75 0.50 -0.02
CA VAL A 357 -15.80 1.27 -0.74
C VAL A 357 -16.78 0.27 -1.31
N ARG A 358 -18.08 0.54 -1.14
CA ARG A 358 -19.17 -0.04 -1.93
C ARG A 358 -20.09 1.10 -2.34
N TYR A 359 -20.29 1.29 -3.64
CA TYR A 359 -21.10 2.38 -4.16
C TYR A 359 -21.77 2.02 -5.49
N ASP A 360 -23.07 2.30 -5.60
CA ASP A 360 -23.89 2.01 -6.78
C ASP A 360 -24.12 3.29 -7.61
N VAL A 361 -23.57 3.34 -8.83
CA VAL A 361 -23.73 4.46 -9.76
C VAL A 361 -24.85 4.16 -10.78
N THR A 362 -25.83 5.06 -10.94
CA THR A 362 -26.72 4.99 -12.09
C THR A 362 -26.01 5.53 -13.34
N VAL A 363 -25.55 4.64 -14.21
CA VAL A 363 -24.87 4.98 -15.46
C VAL A 363 -25.89 5.01 -16.61
N ARG A 364 -25.76 5.99 -17.51
CA ARG A 364 -26.52 6.02 -18.75
C ARG A 364 -25.70 5.43 -19.90
N ASP A 365 -26.22 4.36 -20.48
CA ASP A 365 -25.74 3.77 -21.72
C ASP A 365 -25.83 4.80 -22.87
N LYS A 366 -24.72 5.01 -23.59
CA LYS A 366 -24.61 5.98 -24.69
C LYS A 366 -25.21 5.47 -26.01
N GLU A 367 -25.34 4.15 -26.18
CA GLU A 367 -25.85 3.50 -27.38
C GLU A 367 -27.34 3.18 -27.24
N THR A 368 -27.76 2.54 -26.14
CA THR A 368 -29.19 2.22 -25.92
C THR A 368 -29.97 3.34 -25.23
N GLY A 369 -29.29 4.35 -24.68
CA GLY A 369 -29.89 5.47 -23.97
C GLY A 369 -30.50 5.13 -22.61
N ARG A 370 -30.49 3.84 -22.21
CA ARG A 370 -31.05 3.30 -20.97
C ARG A 370 -30.16 3.63 -19.77
N PHE A 371 -30.74 3.54 -18.58
CA PHE A 371 -30.00 3.59 -17.33
C PHE A 371 -29.79 2.18 -16.79
N TYR A 372 -28.59 1.90 -16.30
CA TYR A 372 -28.25 0.69 -15.54
C TYR A 372 -27.50 1.08 -14.26
N THR A 373 -27.37 0.14 -13.34
CA THR A 373 -26.60 0.32 -12.10
C THR A 373 -25.23 -0.32 -12.28
N GLU A 374 -24.18 0.47 -12.11
CA GLU A 374 -22.80 0.01 -12.02
C GLU A 374 -22.41 -0.12 -10.55
N HIS A 375 -22.01 -1.34 -10.15
CA HIS A 375 -21.66 -1.66 -8.77
C HIS A 375 -20.14 -1.52 -8.57
N ILE A 376 -19.71 -0.44 -7.91
CA ILE A 376 -18.30 -0.17 -7.64
C ILE A 376 -17.95 -0.70 -6.24
N GLU A 377 -17.12 -1.75 -6.16
CA GLU A 377 -16.51 -2.21 -4.90
C GLU A 377 -14.98 -2.02 -4.95
N LYS A 378 -14.43 -1.26 -3.99
CA LYS A 378 -12.98 -1.17 -3.78
C LYS A 378 -12.59 -1.87 -2.47
N PRO A 379 -11.77 -2.94 -2.53
CA PRO A 379 -11.32 -3.63 -1.33
C PRO A 379 -10.29 -2.78 -0.56
N GLY A 380 -10.46 -2.70 0.75
CA GLY A 380 -9.40 -2.30 1.68
C GLY A 380 -8.83 -3.51 2.45
N PRO A 381 -8.36 -3.34 3.70
CA PRO A 381 -8.45 -2.13 4.51
C PRO A 381 -7.59 -0.98 3.98
N THR A 382 -7.96 0.25 4.33
CA THR A 382 -7.25 1.48 3.92
C THR A 382 -7.31 2.52 5.03
N VAL A 383 -6.36 3.46 5.02
CA VAL A 383 -6.33 4.64 5.89
C VAL A 383 -6.57 5.87 5.02
N LEU A 384 -7.31 6.87 5.52
CA LEU A 384 -7.42 8.17 4.86
C LEU A 384 -6.51 9.14 5.60
N ILE A 385 -5.64 9.83 4.88
CA ILE A 385 -4.91 10.99 5.41
C ILE A 385 -5.31 12.20 4.57
N THR A 386 -5.79 13.25 5.24
CA THR A 386 -6.24 14.49 4.60
C THR A 386 -5.74 15.71 5.35
N THR A 387 -5.57 16.80 4.62
CA THR A 387 -5.25 18.12 5.15
C THR A 387 -6.49 19.00 5.18
N GLY A 388 -6.49 20.03 6.04
CA GLY A 388 -7.56 21.03 6.06
C GLY A 388 -7.19 22.31 6.81
N THR A 389 -7.97 23.35 6.60
CA THR A 389 -7.86 24.62 7.35
C THR A 389 -8.63 24.58 8.67
N ARG A 390 -9.67 23.73 8.73
CA ARG A 390 -10.58 23.54 9.86
C ARG A 390 -10.99 22.08 10.00
N VAL A 391 -11.65 21.76 11.09
CA VAL A 391 -12.35 20.47 11.25
C VAL A 391 -13.50 20.33 10.24
N PHE A 392 -13.91 19.10 9.96
CA PHE A 392 -15.14 18.81 9.23
C PHE A 392 -16.35 19.41 9.96
N ARG A 393 -17.26 20.03 9.18
CA ARG A 393 -18.53 20.56 9.70
C ARG A 393 -19.53 19.45 9.99
N ASP A 394 -19.53 18.42 9.15
CA ASP A 394 -20.31 17.20 9.34
C ASP A 394 -19.82 16.42 10.59
N PRO A 395 -20.67 16.21 11.62
CA PRO A 395 -20.34 15.41 12.78
C PRO A 395 -20.02 13.94 12.46
N GLN A 396 -20.53 13.39 11.35
CA GLN A 396 -20.30 12.01 10.94
C GLN A 396 -18.91 11.79 10.36
N MET A 397 -18.38 12.71 9.53
CA MET A 397 -16.98 12.72 9.12
C MET A 397 -16.06 13.11 10.28
N ALA A 398 -16.42 14.11 11.08
CA ALA A 398 -15.63 14.54 12.23
C ALA A 398 -15.45 13.45 13.32
N SER A 399 -16.40 12.50 13.45
CA SER A 399 -16.25 11.34 14.35
C SER A 399 -15.38 10.21 13.79
N ARG A 400 -15.01 10.27 12.50
CA ARG A 400 -14.28 9.22 11.78
C ARG A 400 -12.81 9.52 11.57
N VAL A 401 -12.39 10.78 11.68
CA VAL A 401 -10.98 11.18 11.59
C VAL A 401 -10.41 11.59 12.95
N PHE A 402 -9.24 11.07 13.28
CA PHE A 402 -8.41 11.64 14.34
C PHE A 402 -7.95 13.03 13.87
N THR A 403 -8.17 14.06 14.67
CA THR A 403 -7.80 15.44 14.30
C THR A 403 -6.51 15.82 15.01
N VAL A 404 -5.45 16.03 14.24
CA VAL A 404 -4.16 16.55 14.71
C VAL A 404 -4.02 18.00 14.27
N ALA A 405 -3.73 18.90 15.22
CA ALA A 405 -3.36 20.26 14.90
C ALA A 405 -1.86 20.33 14.60
N VAL A 406 -1.48 21.08 13.56
CA VAL A 406 -0.10 21.44 13.26
C VAL A 406 0.10 22.87 13.80
N PRO A 407 0.60 23.05 15.05
CA PRO A 407 0.64 24.36 15.69
C PRO A 407 1.57 25.34 14.99
N GLU A 408 1.16 26.61 15.01
CA GLU A 408 1.98 27.76 14.71
C GLU A 408 2.45 28.41 16.02
N ASP A 409 3.76 28.48 16.20
CA ASP A 409 4.42 29.22 17.26
C ASP A 409 5.74 29.83 16.74
N GLY A 410 6.25 30.83 17.45
CA GLY A 410 7.40 31.62 17.02
C GLY A 410 8.73 30.87 17.05
N GLU A 411 8.82 29.74 17.78
CA GLU A 411 10.04 28.93 17.82
C GLU A 411 10.03 27.91 16.67
N ARG A 412 8.89 27.28 16.39
CA ARG A 412 8.67 26.46 15.20
C ARG A 412 8.96 27.23 13.91
N VAL A 413 8.49 28.48 13.78
CA VAL A 413 8.80 29.29 12.58
C VAL A 413 10.31 29.45 12.39
N ARG A 414 11.09 29.63 13.46
CA ARG A 414 12.56 29.67 13.38
C ARG A 414 13.14 28.30 13.01
N THR A 415 12.66 27.21 13.61
CA THR A 415 13.17 25.85 13.32
C THR A 415 12.86 25.41 11.89
N VAL A 416 11.67 25.75 11.36
CA VAL A 416 11.29 25.49 9.97
C VAL A 416 12.12 26.34 9.00
N LEU A 417 12.30 27.64 9.26
CA LEU A 417 13.17 28.49 8.43
C LEU A 417 14.64 28.02 8.47
N ALA A 418 15.13 27.56 9.62
CA ALA A 418 16.47 26.98 9.73
C ALA A 418 16.60 25.64 8.98
N ALA A 419 15.57 24.79 8.99
CA ALA A 419 15.54 23.56 8.21
C ALA A 419 15.48 23.83 6.69
N GLN A 420 14.67 24.81 6.26
CA GLN A 420 14.60 25.27 4.87
C GLN A 420 15.93 25.86 4.40
N ALA A 421 16.56 26.73 5.19
CA ALA A 421 17.89 27.27 4.89
C ALA A 421 18.97 26.18 4.82
N ARG A 422 18.85 25.12 5.64
CA ARG A 422 19.74 23.95 5.56
C ARG A 422 19.53 23.15 4.28
N ALA A 423 18.27 22.93 3.88
CA ALA A 423 17.90 22.23 2.65
C ALA A 423 18.35 22.97 1.38
N GLU A 424 18.33 24.31 1.39
CA GLU A 424 18.85 25.16 0.31
C GLU A 424 20.38 25.06 0.20
N LEU A 425 21.09 25.08 1.33
CA LEU A 425 22.56 24.95 1.37
C LEU A 425 23.05 23.52 1.08
N SER A 426 22.20 22.51 1.30
CA SER A 426 22.49 21.11 1.08
C SER A 426 21.16 20.34 1.00
N PRO A 427 20.74 19.87 -0.20
CA PRO A 427 19.49 19.13 -0.35
C PRO A 427 19.37 17.98 0.65
N PRO A 428 18.18 17.72 1.24
CA PRO A 428 17.98 16.60 2.14
C PRO A 428 18.29 15.29 1.41
N PRO A 429 18.81 14.27 2.12
CA PRO A 429 19.12 12.98 1.49
C PRO A 429 17.84 12.30 0.98
N GLU A 430 18.03 11.23 0.22
CA GLU A 430 16.96 10.26 -0.02
C GLU A 430 16.66 9.47 1.26
N PRO A 431 15.41 9.01 1.44
CA PRO A 431 15.00 8.30 2.64
C PRO A 431 15.78 7.00 2.81
N SER A 432 16.06 6.65 4.07
CA SER A 432 16.71 5.40 4.45
C SER A 432 16.01 4.18 3.84
N GLU A 433 16.72 3.50 2.94
CA GLU A 433 16.28 2.26 2.28
C GLU A 433 15.80 1.21 3.29
N ALA A 434 16.45 1.14 4.46
CA ALA A 434 16.06 0.23 5.54
C ALA A 434 14.69 0.55 6.15
N LEU A 435 14.31 1.84 6.25
CA LEU A 435 12.99 2.25 6.77
C LEU A 435 11.87 2.04 5.73
N VAL A 436 12.16 2.28 4.45
CA VAL A 436 11.21 1.98 3.34
C VAL A 436 11.02 0.47 3.20
N ALA A 437 12.11 -0.30 3.18
CA ALA A 437 12.08 -1.76 3.14
C ALA A 437 11.39 -2.37 4.37
N PHE A 438 11.49 -1.73 5.54
CA PHE A 438 10.76 -2.14 6.74
C PHE A 438 9.24 -1.96 6.60
N GLN A 439 8.76 -0.86 6.02
CA GLN A 439 7.34 -0.68 5.73
C GLN A 439 6.84 -1.63 4.62
N ALA A 440 7.66 -1.92 3.60
CA ALA A 440 7.38 -2.93 2.59
C ALA A 440 7.31 -4.35 3.21
N TYR A 441 8.24 -4.69 4.10
CA TYR A 441 8.25 -5.95 4.85
C TYR A 441 6.98 -6.15 5.68
N LEU A 442 6.61 -5.14 6.49
CA LEU A 442 5.38 -5.17 7.27
C LEU A 442 4.15 -5.28 6.35
N GLN A 443 4.17 -4.63 5.17
CA GLN A 443 3.09 -4.71 4.19
C GLN A 443 2.98 -6.09 3.53
N ARG A 444 4.12 -6.73 3.22
CA ARG A 444 4.16 -8.06 2.61
C ARG A 444 3.65 -9.16 3.54
N ARG A 445 3.77 -8.96 4.85
CA ARG A 445 3.25 -9.83 5.92
C ARG A 445 1.83 -9.48 6.40
N ALA A 446 1.18 -8.46 5.83
CA ALA A 446 -0.17 -8.06 6.23
C ALA A 446 -1.23 -9.10 5.82
N PRO A 447 -2.36 -9.21 6.55
CA PRO A 447 -2.80 -8.36 7.66
C PRO A 447 -2.30 -8.84 9.04
N TRP A 448 -1.95 -7.89 9.91
CA TRP A 448 -1.46 -8.16 11.27
C TRP A 448 -2.57 -8.04 12.32
N ASP A 449 -2.69 -9.02 13.21
CA ASP A 449 -3.61 -8.93 14.36
C ASP A 449 -2.86 -8.64 15.66
N VAL A 450 -3.41 -7.70 16.44
CA VAL A 450 -2.82 -7.21 17.69
C VAL A 450 -3.89 -7.19 18.79
N LYS A 451 -3.60 -7.89 19.89
CA LYS A 451 -4.37 -7.92 21.15
C LYS A 451 -3.85 -6.81 22.07
N VAL A 452 -4.75 -6.08 22.73
CA VAL A 452 -4.42 -5.03 23.69
C VAL A 452 -4.95 -5.48 25.06
N PRO A 453 -4.12 -6.10 25.93
CA PRO A 453 -4.64 -6.78 27.13
C PRO A 453 -5.30 -5.85 28.15
N PHE A 454 -4.81 -4.61 28.26
CA PHE A 454 -5.29 -3.58 29.20
C PHE A 454 -6.48 -2.75 28.68
N VAL A 455 -7.14 -3.19 27.59
CA VAL A 455 -8.23 -2.42 26.94
C VAL A 455 -9.43 -2.16 27.85
N GLU A 456 -9.79 -3.10 28.73
CA GLU A 456 -10.91 -2.97 29.65
C GLU A 456 -10.61 -1.95 30.77
N ALA A 457 -9.41 -2.03 31.36
CA ALA A 457 -8.91 -1.06 32.32
C ALA A 457 -8.83 0.36 31.72
N LEU A 458 -8.40 0.48 30.46
CA LEU A 458 -8.38 1.76 29.74
C LEU A 458 -9.80 2.30 29.53
N ALA A 459 -10.74 1.47 29.08
CA ALA A 459 -12.14 1.87 28.92
C ALA A 459 -12.78 2.33 30.24
N GLU A 460 -12.51 1.63 31.35
CA GLU A 460 -13.05 1.97 32.66
C GLU A 460 -12.47 3.30 33.19
N LEU A 461 -11.16 3.53 33.08
CA LEU A 461 -10.52 4.78 33.51
C LEU A 461 -10.97 5.98 32.66
N LEU A 462 -11.09 5.84 31.33
CA LEU A 462 -11.60 6.90 30.46
C LEU A 462 -13.09 7.20 30.75
N GLY A 463 -13.88 6.19 31.09
CA GLY A 463 -15.26 6.35 31.56
C GLY A 463 -15.35 7.12 32.89
N LYS A 464 -14.51 6.77 33.87
CA LYS A 464 -14.42 7.47 35.17
C LYS A 464 -13.97 8.93 35.03
N ARG A 465 -13.08 9.24 34.08
CA ARG A 465 -12.60 10.61 33.78
C ARG A 465 -13.65 11.51 33.10
N GLY A 466 -14.88 11.02 32.87
CA GLY A 466 -16.05 11.85 32.51
C GLY A 466 -15.99 12.52 31.12
N ALA A 467 -15.09 12.08 30.25
CA ALA A 467 -14.73 12.81 29.03
C ALA A 467 -15.83 12.78 27.94
N ALA A 468 -16.56 13.89 27.84
CA ALA A 468 -17.80 14.01 27.07
C ALA A 468 -17.65 13.68 25.56
N THR A 469 -18.22 12.54 25.15
CA THR A 469 -18.53 12.10 23.77
C THR A 469 -17.39 11.98 22.75
N ARG A 470 -16.32 12.76 22.83
CA ARG A 470 -15.21 12.73 21.87
C ARG A 470 -14.27 11.55 22.12
N MET A 471 -13.93 11.25 23.38
CA MET A 471 -13.13 10.05 23.68
C MET A 471 -13.83 8.78 23.24
N THR A 472 -15.16 8.69 23.34
CA THR A 472 -15.92 7.54 22.84
C THR A 472 -15.79 7.36 21.31
N ARG A 473 -15.55 8.43 20.56
CA ARG A 473 -15.30 8.41 19.10
C ARG A 473 -13.84 8.12 18.77
N ASP A 474 -12.92 8.62 19.59
CA ASP A 474 -11.47 8.54 19.33
C ASP A 474 -10.81 7.30 19.98
N PHE A 475 -11.49 6.58 20.87
CA PHE A 475 -11.02 5.36 21.54
C PHE A 475 -10.56 4.26 20.58
N GLU A 476 -11.34 3.95 19.53
CA GLU A 476 -10.91 2.99 18.50
C GLU A 476 -9.62 3.41 17.79
N LYS A 477 -9.47 4.72 17.55
CA LYS A 477 -8.31 5.31 16.86
C LYS A 477 -7.08 5.31 17.77
N LEU A 478 -7.27 5.60 19.06
CA LEU A 478 -6.23 5.44 20.09
C LEU A 478 -5.74 3.98 20.15
N LEU A 479 -6.66 3.01 20.19
CA LEU A 479 -6.30 1.59 20.14
C LEU A 479 -5.60 1.22 18.82
N ALA A 480 -6.02 1.78 17.68
CA ALA A 480 -5.35 1.54 16.39
C ALA A 480 -3.91 2.08 16.39
N LEU A 481 -3.66 3.27 16.96
CA LEU A 481 -2.31 3.83 17.13
C LEU A 481 -1.45 2.96 18.08
N VAL A 482 -2.00 2.46 19.19
CA VAL A 482 -1.28 1.57 20.12
C VAL A 482 -0.90 0.25 19.42
N LYS A 483 -1.82 -0.30 18.61
CA LYS A 483 -1.54 -1.46 17.77
C LYS A 483 -0.49 -1.18 16.70
N ALA A 484 -0.42 0.04 16.16
CA ALA A 484 0.63 0.44 15.23
C ALA A 484 2.01 0.45 15.89
N VAL A 485 2.15 1.00 17.12
CA VAL A 485 3.43 0.95 17.84
C VAL A 485 3.85 -0.49 18.16
N ALA A 486 2.93 -1.32 18.63
CA ALA A 486 3.19 -2.75 18.87
C ALA A 486 3.56 -3.52 17.59
N LEU A 487 3.03 -3.12 16.42
CA LEU A 487 3.39 -3.68 15.11
C LEU A 487 4.78 -3.22 14.64
N LEU A 488 5.15 -1.96 14.84
CA LEU A 488 6.52 -1.50 14.58
C LEU A 488 7.51 -2.30 15.44
N ARG A 489 7.20 -2.49 16.74
CA ARG A 489 8.03 -3.23 17.69
C ARG A 489 7.83 -4.76 17.64
N HIS A 490 7.18 -5.33 16.62
CA HIS A 490 6.74 -6.75 16.61
C HIS A 490 7.83 -7.81 16.84
N ARG A 491 9.11 -7.50 16.58
CA ARG A 491 10.25 -8.38 16.91
C ARG A 491 10.46 -8.56 18.42
N HIS A 492 10.01 -7.59 19.22
CA HIS A 492 10.12 -7.51 20.68
C HIS A 492 8.77 -7.66 21.39
N ARG A 493 7.81 -8.36 20.76
CA ARG A 493 6.43 -8.52 21.29
C ARG A 493 5.99 -9.97 21.22
N ASP A 494 5.44 -10.46 22.33
CA ASP A 494 4.91 -11.82 22.44
C ASP A 494 3.73 -12.05 21.51
N VAL A 495 3.50 -13.32 21.14
CA VAL A 495 2.39 -13.76 20.30
C VAL A 495 1.51 -14.74 21.08
N GLU A 496 0.24 -14.39 21.26
CA GLU A 496 -0.77 -15.20 21.95
C GLU A 496 -1.92 -15.49 20.97
N GLU A 497 -2.34 -16.75 20.83
CA GLU A 497 -3.40 -17.16 19.89
C GLU A 497 -3.16 -16.70 18.42
N GLY A 498 -1.89 -16.51 18.03
CA GLY A 498 -1.52 -15.97 16.71
C GLY A 498 -1.62 -14.45 16.57
N ARG A 499 -1.73 -13.71 17.68
CA ARG A 499 -1.92 -12.25 17.74
C ARG A 499 -0.78 -11.62 18.53
N LEU A 500 -0.20 -10.52 18.04
CA LEU A 500 0.82 -9.76 18.78
C LEU A 500 0.22 -9.15 20.06
N LEU A 501 0.95 -9.16 21.16
CA LEU A 501 0.55 -8.49 22.40
C LEU A 501 1.11 -7.06 22.46
N ALA A 502 0.22 -6.06 22.49
CA ALA A 502 0.60 -4.69 22.78
C ALA A 502 0.88 -4.49 24.28
N THR A 503 1.92 -3.73 24.62
CA THR A 503 2.35 -3.48 26.00
C THR A 503 1.92 -2.09 26.50
N LEU A 504 2.13 -1.83 27.80
CA LEU A 504 1.96 -0.49 28.36
C LEU A 504 3.00 0.53 27.85
N GLU A 505 4.12 0.08 27.29
CA GLU A 505 5.13 0.93 26.64
C GLU A 505 4.63 1.42 25.27
N ASP A 506 3.84 0.59 24.59
CA ASP A 506 3.21 0.93 23.31
C ASP A 506 2.05 1.92 23.54
N TYR A 507 1.35 1.77 24.68
CA TYR A 507 0.41 2.78 25.17
C TYR A 507 1.10 4.10 25.52
N GLU A 508 2.17 4.07 26.32
CA GLU A 508 2.84 5.28 26.80
C GLU A 508 3.48 6.07 25.65
N ALA A 509 4.09 5.38 24.67
CA ALA A 509 4.61 6.01 23.46
C ALA A 509 3.51 6.75 22.65
N VAL A 510 2.32 6.15 22.49
CA VAL A 510 1.19 6.84 21.86
C VAL A 510 0.69 7.99 22.74
N ARG A 511 0.53 7.76 24.05
CA ARG A 511 0.04 8.75 25.02
C ARG A 511 0.89 10.02 24.98
N GLN A 512 2.22 9.91 24.94
CA GLN A 512 3.12 11.07 24.86
C GLN A 512 2.89 11.91 23.59
N LEU A 513 2.61 11.25 22.45
CA LEU A 513 2.33 11.93 21.19
C LEU A 513 0.93 12.56 21.10
N VAL A 514 -0.06 12.04 21.83
CA VAL A 514 -1.48 12.44 21.67
C VAL A 514 -2.13 13.09 22.89
N ALA A 515 -1.61 12.93 24.11
CA ALA A 515 -2.22 13.50 25.32
C ALA A 515 -2.45 15.03 25.21
N PRO A 516 -1.48 15.86 24.75
CA PRO A 516 -1.73 17.30 24.57
C PRO A 516 -2.88 17.62 23.61
N ILE A 517 -3.13 16.75 22.61
CA ILE A 517 -4.24 16.87 21.66
C ILE A 517 -5.57 16.56 22.36
N TYR A 518 -5.61 15.52 23.21
CA TYR A 518 -6.78 15.19 24.02
C TYR A 518 -7.05 16.26 25.08
N ASP A 519 -6.05 16.72 25.84
CA ASP A 519 -6.21 17.75 26.87
C ASP A 519 -6.79 19.04 26.29
N ALA A 520 -6.21 19.55 25.19
CA ALA A 520 -6.73 20.71 24.48
C ALA A 520 -8.18 20.51 23.98
N SER A 521 -8.54 19.28 23.62
CA SER A 521 -9.83 18.91 23.02
C SER A 521 -10.94 18.63 24.02
N VAL A 522 -10.58 18.18 25.23
CA VAL A 522 -11.50 17.73 26.28
C VAL A 522 -11.71 18.85 27.30
N THR A 523 -10.67 19.62 27.58
CA THR A 523 -10.74 20.77 28.49
C THR A 523 -11.00 22.09 27.79
N GLY A 524 -10.85 22.17 26.46
CA GLY A 524 -10.86 23.42 25.69
C GLY A 524 -9.63 24.33 25.92
N ALA A 525 -8.82 24.03 26.94
CA ALA A 525 -7.60 24.74 27.30
C ALA A 525 -6.38 24.00 26.73
N SER A 526 -5.93 24.41 25.54
CA SER A 526 -4.63 23.97 25.01
C SER A 526 -3.47 24.50 25.87
N GLU A 527 -2.29 23.90 25.74
CA GLU A 527 -1.07 24.35 26.43
C GLU A 527 -0.81 25.86 26.25
N GLN A 528 -0.96 26.39 25.03
CA GLN A 528 -0.83 27.83 24.76
C GLN A 528 -1.91 28.68 25.47
N VAL A 529 -3.12 28.15 25.66
CA VAL A 529 -4.18 28.84 26.44
C VAL A 529 -3.84 28.79 27.93
N ARG A 530 -3.40 27.64 28.44
CA ARG A 530 -2.98 27.44 29.85
C ARG A 530 -1.85 28.39 30.21
N ALA A 531 -0.80 28.44 29.40
CA ALA A 531 0.32 29.37 29.54
C ALA A 531 -0.13 30.86 29.53
N VAL A 532 -1.18 31.22 28.79
CA VAL A 532 -1.76 32.58 28.81
C VAL A 532 -2.50 32.87 30.12
N VAL A 533 -3.29 31.92 30.65
CA VAL A 533 -3.96 32.09 31.96
C VAL A 533 -2.94 32.14 33.10
N GLU A 534 -1.95 31.25 33.07
CA GLU A 534 -0.85 31.18 34.04
C GLU A 534 0.03 32.43 34.00
N ALA A 535 0.33 32.97 32.82
CA ALA A 535 1.04 34.25 32.67
C ALA A 535 0.23 35.41 33.26
N VAL A 536 -1.09 35.47 33.07
CA VAL A 536 -1.94 36.47 33.75
C VAL A 536 -1.87 36.27 35.28
N ALA A 537 -1.96 35.04 35.76
CA ALA A 537 -1.85 34.70 37.19
C ALA A 537 -0.49 35.05 37.81
N GLU A 538 0.61 34.89 37.08
CA GLU A 538 1.95 35.31 37.48
C GLU A 538 2.08 36.84 37.51
N LEU A 539 1.68 37.52 36.43
CA LEU A 539 1.80 38.98 36.30
C LEU A 539 0.96 39.69 37.38
N ARG A 540 -0.23 39.13 37.71
CA ARG A 540 -1.03 39.52 38.88
C ARG A 540 -0.28 39.33 40.20
N ARG A 541 0.26 38.13 40.46
CA ARG A 541 1.08 37.85 41.67
C ARG A 541 2.33 38.72 41.77
N SER A 542 2.86 39.17 40.63
CA SER A 542 4.01 40.08 40.52
C SER A 542 3.65 41.56 40.74
N GLY A 543 2.40 41.85 41.12
CA GLY A 543 1.93 43.20 41.47
C GLY A 543 1.45 44.06 40.30
N ILE A 544 1.28 43.49 39.09
CA ILE A 544 0.80 44.27 37.93
C ILE A 544 -0.72 44.48 38.06
N ALA A 545 -1.09 45.71 38.44
CA ALA A 545 -2.47 46.12 38.74
C ALA A 545 -3.43 46.09 37.53
N ARG A 546 -2.92 46.08 36.30
CA ARG A 546 -3.68 45.82 35.07
C ARG A 546 -2.79 45.06 34.09
N VAL A 547 -3.13 43.80 33.83
CA VAL A 547 -2.43 42.96 32.84
C VAL A 547 -3.10 43.13 31.48
N GLY A 548 -2.37 43.64 30.48
CA GLY A 548 -2.82 43.73 29.10
C GLY A 548 -2.20 42.66 28.19
N TYR A 549 -2.68 42.57 26.95
CA TYR A 549 -2.13 41.63 25.95
C TYR A 549 -0.62 41.83 25.71
N ALA A 550 -0.12 43.07 25.82
CA ALA A 550 1.29 43.39 25.65
C ALA A 550 2.18 42.81 26.77
N ASP A 551 1.69 42.78 28.01
CA ASP A 551 2.43 42.25 29.16
C ASP A 551 2.54 40.73 29.08
N VAL A 552 1.44 40.05 28.72
CA VAL A 552 1.41 38.60 28.47
C VAL A 552 2.27 38.23 27.26
N ALA A 553 2.20 39.00 26.16
CA ALA A 553 3.08 38.82 24.99
C ALA A 553 4.56 38.95 25.36
N LYS A 554 4.92 39.94 26.18
CA LYS A 554 6.30 40.12 26.68
C LYS A 554 6.73 38.97 27.61
N ARG A 555 5.84 38.46 28.47
CA ARG A 555 6.10 37.35 29.41
C ARG A 555 6.29 36.00 28.71
N LEU A 556 5.53 35.74 27.65
CA LEU A 556 5.54 34.48 26.89
C LEU A 556 6.38 34.54 25.60
N LYS A 557 6.90 35.71 25.22
CA LYS A 557 7.60 35.97 23.94
C LYS A 557 6.76 35.68 22.67
N LEU A 558 5.43 35.69 22.80
CA LEU A 558 4.48 35.43 21.71
C LEU A 558 4.05 36.73 21.01
N HIS A 559 3.53 36.62 19.78
CA HIS A 559 3.03 37.78 19.04
C HIS A 559 1.72 38.32 19.68
N PRO A 560 1.50 39.66 19.79
CA PRO A 560 0.33 40.22 20.47
C PRO A 560 -1.03 39.73 19.95
N GLU A 561 -1.19 39.51 18.64
CA GLU A 561 -2.43 38.96 18.07
C GLU A 561 -2.61 37.46 18.36
N GLN A 562 -1.52 36.68 18.51
CA GLN A 562 -1.60 35.29 18.96
C GLN A 562 -2.09 35.24 20.42
N VAL A 563 -1.52 36.09 21.29
CA VAL A 563 -1.95 36.24 22.68
C VAL A 563 -3.40 36.71 22.77
N ARG A 564 -3.81 37.68 21.94
CA ARG A 564 -5.20 38.16 21.88
C ARG A 564 -6.18 37.03 21.51
N ARG A 565 -5.84 36.19 20.54
CA ARG A 565 -6.64 35.01 20.15
C ARG A 565 -6.76 34.01 21.30
N LEU A 566 -5.64 33.65 21.95
CA LEU A 566 -5.58 32.68 23.05
C LEU A 566 -6.31 33.20 24.31
N ALA A 567 -6.12 34.49 24.65
CA ALA A 567 -6.80 35.13 25.75
C ALA A 567 -8.32 35.27 25.48
N HIS A 568 -8.74 35.54 24.24
CA HIS A 568 -10.16 35.52 23.89
C HIS A 568 -10.76 34.13 24.08
N GLN A 569 -10.08 33.05 23.65
CA GLN A 569 -10.49 31.67 23.93
C GLN A 569 -10.58 31.40 25.45
N ALA A 570 -9.63 31.87 26.25
CA ALA A 570 -9.70 31.74 27.71
C ALA A 570 -10.88 32.50 28.35
N VAL A 571 -11.24 33.67 27.79
CA VAL A 571 -12.40 34.46 28.24
C VAL A 571 -13.72 33.80 27.83
N THR A 572 -13.82 33.25 26.61
CA THR A 572 -15.00 32.50 26.14
C THR A 572 -15.30 31.27 27.01
N ASN A 573 -14.27 30.67 27.62
CA ASN A 573 -14.40 29.50 28.50
C ASN A 573 -14.31 29.84 30.00
N GLY A 574 -14.38 31.12 30.40
CA GLY A 574 -14.50 31.54 31.81
C GLY A 574 -13.22 31.51 32.66
N TRP A 575 -12.07 31.07 32.14
CA TRP A 575 -10.80 31.03 32.89
C TRP A 575 -10.14 32.39 33.04
N LEU A 576 -10.42 33.31 32.11
CA LEU A 576 -10.09 34.73 32.24
C LEU A 576 -11.36 35.58 32.20
N THR A 577 -11.31 36.75 32.84
CA THR A 577 -12.21 37.86 32.54
C THR A 577 -11.46 38.95 31.77
N SER A 578 -12.19 39.66 30.90
CA SER A 578 -11.68 40.80 30.14
C SER A 578 -12.51 42.04 30.46
N GLY A 579 -11.99 42.89 31.36
CA GLY A 579 -12.59 44.17 31.67
C GLY A 579 -12.47 45.16 30.51
N ALA A 580 -13.63 45.62 30.02
CA ALA A 580 -13.82 46.65 29.00
C ALA A 580 -14.70 47.79 29.61
N GLU A 581 -15.09 48.89 28.98
CA GLU A 581 -15.21 49.23 27.55
C GLU A 581 -14.85 50.69 27.23
N GLY A 582 -14.71 50.98 25.93
CA GLY A 582 -14.58 52.31 25.33
C GLY A 582 -13.50 52.39 24.24
N ARG A 583 -13.76 53.13 23.15
CA ARG A 583 -12.73 53.45 22.12
C ARG A 583 -11.51 54.07 22.81
N GLY A 584 -10.36 53.39 22.74
CA GLY A 584 -9.09 53.89 23.28
C GLY A 584 -8.78 53.52 24.75
N ARG A 585 -9.57 52.68 25.43
CA ARG A 585 -9.21 52.16 26.76
C ARG A 585 -8.41 50.84 26.66
N PRO A 586 -7.30 50.68 27.41
CA PRO A 586 -6.52 49.45 27.40
C PRO A 586 -7.23 48.32 28.17
N VAL A 587 -7.20 47.11 27.61
CA VAL A 587 -7.80 45.90 28.18
C VAL A 587 -7.17 45.56 29.54
N ALA A 588 -8.01 45.08 30.46
CA ALA A 588 -7.58 44.45 31.71
C ALA A 588 -7.99 42.99 31.73
N LEU A 589 -7.02 42.08 31.71
CA LEU A 589 -7.23 40.67 31.97
C LEU A 589 -7.19 40.39 33.48
N ASP A 590 -7.98 39.42 33.92
CA ASP A 590 -7.85 38.83 35.25
C ASP A 590 -8.16 37.34 35.23
N VAL A 591 -7.62 36.60 36.21
CA VAL A 591 -7.95 35.18 36.40
C VAL A 591 -9.35 35.06 36.97
N ALA A 592 -10.14 34.13 36.45
CA ALA A 592 -11.49 33.86 36.92
C ALA A 592 -11.61 32.40 37.40
N GLU A 593 -12.23 31.51 36.64
CA GLU A 593 -12.33 30.10 37.03
C GLU A 593 -10.97 29.38 36.89
N PRO A 594 -10.63 28.45 37.81
CA PRO A 594 -9.38 27.70 37.73
C PRO A 594 -9.36 26.82 36.47
N LEU A 595 -8.18 26.67 35.86
CA LEU A 595 -8.00 25.75 34.74
C LEU A 595 -8.33 24.31 35.17
N PRO A 596 -9.14 23.56 34.40
CA PRO A 596 -9.32 22.12 34.62
C PRO A 596 -7.98 21.36 34.46
N PRO A 597 -7.76 20.26 35.20
CA PRO A 597 -6.51 19.50 35.12
C PRO A 597 -6.23 18.95 33.71
N ALA A 598 -4.96 18.87 33.33
CA ALA A 598 -4.49 18.29 32.08
C ALA A 598 -4.22 16.79 32.27
N GLU A 599 -5.30 16.03 32.44
CA GLU A 599 -5.24 14.56 32.59
C GLU A 599 -6.37 13.87 31.80
N ALA A 600 -6.48 14.19 30.52
CA ALA A 600 -7.45 13.55 29.64
C ALA A 600 -7.18 12.04 29.48
N LEU A 601 -5.92 11.63 29.32
CA LEU A 601 -5.53 10.22 29.21
C LEU A 601 -4.88 9.70 30.50
N PRO A 602 -5.28 8.52 31.01
CA PRO A 602 -4.67 7.92 32.20
C PRO A 602 -3.19 7.59 31.97
N THR A 603 -2.42 7.41 33.03
CA THR A 603 -1.00 7.04 32.91
C THR A 603 -0.83 5.53 32.69
N ALA A 604 0.33 5.11 32.17
CA ALA A 604 0.71 3.70 32.14
C ALA A 604 0.75 3.05 33.54
N GLU A 605 0.93 3.83 34.62
CA GLU A 605 0.92 3.32 36.00
C GLU A 605 -0.51 3.11 36.52
N GLU A 606 -1.43 4.03 36.24
CA GLU A 606 -2.86 3.87 36.54
C GLU A 606 -3.44 2.65 35.82
N LEU A 607 -3.09 2.47 34.53
CA LEU A 607 -3.45 1.28 33.76
C LEU A 607 -2.85 0.00 34.35
N ARG A 608 -1.59 0.04 34.81
CA ARG A 608 -0.94 -1.11 35.46
C ARG A 608 -1.63 -1.48 36.77
N ALA A 609 -2.06 -0.50 37.56
CA ALA A 609 -2.82 -0.72 38.79
C ALA A 609 -4.20 -1.30 38.50
N ALA A 610 -4.99 -0.66 37.62
CA ALA A 610 -6.33 -1.12 37.25
C ALA A 610 -6.30 -2.52 36.61
N SER A 611 -5.36 -2.80 35.70
CA SER A 611 -5.28 -4.09 35.00
C SER A 611 -5.01 -5.26 35.97
N ARG A 612 -4.19 -5.05 37.02
CA ARG A 612 -3.99 -6.06 38.09
C ARG A 612 -5.30 -6.37 38.80
N THR A 613 -6.06 -5.35 39.19
CA THR A 613 -7.38 -5.53 39.82
C THR A 613 -8.34 -6.32 38.92
N PHE A 614 -8.35 -6.07 37.60
CA PHE A 614 -9.14 -6.88 36.66
C PHE A 614 -8.67 -8.34 36.59
N THR A 615 -7.36 -8.60 36.56
CA THR A 615 -6.82 -9.98 36.57
C THR A 615 -7.15 -10.73 37.87
N GLU A 616 -7.08 -10.06 39.02
CA GLU A 616 -7.40 -10.68 40.32
C GLU A 616 -8.92 -10.92 40.47
N VAL A 617 -9.76 -9.96 40.09
CA VAL A 617 -11.23 -10.10 40.19
C VAL A 617 -11.80 -11.12 39.20
N SER A 618 -11.24 -11.23 37.99
CA SER A 618 -11.67 -12.24 36.99
C SER A 618 -11.27 -13.68 37.35
N GLN A 619 -10.37 -13.87 38.31
CA GLN A 619 -10.00 -15.19 38.84
C GLN A 619 -10.83 -15.62 40.07
N LEU A 620 -11.73 -14.76 40.58
CA LEU A 620 -12.61 -15.11 41.71
C LEU A 620 -13.78 -16.01 41.26
N PRO A 621 -13.96 -17.20 41.86
CA PRO A 621 -15.05 -18.11 41.50
C PRO A 621 -16.41 -17.51 41.86
N GLY A 622 -17.15 -17.05 40.85
CA GLY A 622 -18.48 -16.46 40.97
C GLY A 622 -18.67 -15.12 40.27
N PHE A 623 -17.58 -14.44 39.87
CA PHE A 623 -17.68 -13.14 39.17
C PHE A 623 -17.89 -13.30 37.66
N SER A 624 -19.15 -13.42 37.23
CA SER A 624 -19.53 -13.22 35.83
C SER A 624 -20.04 -11.79 35.61
N PHE A 625 -19.36 -10.99 34.79
CA PHE A 625 -19.86 -9.68 34.36
C PHE A 625 -21.16 -9.86 33.55
N THR A 626 -22.28 -9.41 34.13
CA THR A 626 -23.58 -9.37 33.43
C THR A 626 -23.57 -8.23 32.41
N VAL A 627 -23.16 -8.53 31.18
CA VAL A 627 -23.34 -7.63 30.04
C VAL A 627 -24.85 -7.42 29.85
N SER A 628 -25.33 -6.20 30.09
CA SER A 628 -26.71 -5.80 29.82
C SER A 628 -27.09 -6.19 28.38
N ARG A 629 -28.09 -7.06 28.24
CA ARG A 629 -28.42 -7.70 26.96
C ARG A 629 -28.60 -6.66 25.84
N PRO A 630 -27.97 -6.84 24.66
CA PRO A 630 -28.36 -6.07 23.49
C PRO A 630 -29.83 -6.36 23.16
N PHE A 631 -30.57 -5.31 22.81
CA PHE A 631 -32.01 -5.37 22.55
C PHE A 631 -32.28 -6.18 21.27
N ARG A 632 -32.59 -7.48 21.41
CA ARG A 632 -33.06 -8.30 20.28
C ARG A 632 -34.48 -7.86 19.92
N GLY A 633 -34.63 -7.28 18.73
CA GLY A 633 -35.93 -7.23 18.06
C GLY A 633 -36.39 -8.65 17.71
N ASP A 634 -37.70 -8.89 17.78
CA ASP A 634 -38.27 -10.21 17.50
C ASP A 634 -38.09 -10.61 16.02
N VAL A 635 -37.28 -11.63 15.81
CA VAL A 635 -37.25 -12.41 14.56
C VAL A 635 -37.65 -13.84 14.90
N ARG A 636 -38.85 -14.24 14.47
CA ARG A 636 -39.30 -15.63 14.60
C ARG A 636 -38.48 -16.52 13.65
N PRO A 637 -37.84 -17.60 14.13
CA PRO A 637 -37.17 -18.55 13.24
C PRO A 637 -38.19 -19.45 12.54
N GLU A 638 -38.00 -19.71 11.24
CA GLU A 638 -38.66 -20.81 10.56
C GLU A 638 -38.01 -22.16 10.92
N PRO A 639 -38.77 -23.26 10.98
CA PRO A 639 -38.24 -24.57 11.36
C PRO A 639 -37.48 -25.25 10.21
N THR A 640 -36.19 -25.49 10.39
CA THR A 640 -35.35 -26.33 9.51
C THR A 640 -35.31 -27.78 10.05
N PRO A 641 -35.34 -28.83 9.20
CA PRO A 641 -35.63 -30.19 9.66
C PRO A 641 -34.44 -30.95 10.25
N THR A 642 -34.74 -31.90 11.13
CA THR A 642 -33.79 -32.69 11.93
C THR A 642 -33.03 -33.76 11.12
N PRO A 643 -31.68 -33.84 11.20
CA PRO A 643 -30.91 -34.98 10.70
C PRO A 643 -30.88 -36.15 11.70
N ALA A 644 -30.80 -37.39 11.20
CA ALA A 644 -30.73 -38.62 12.00
C ALA A 644 -29.30 -38.94 12.49
N PRO A 645 -29.13 -39.69 13.60
CA PRO A 645 -27.83 -39.91 14.24
C PRO A 645 -26.93 -40.95 13.54
N ALA A 646 -25.62 -40.76 13.66
CA ALA A 646 -24.58 -41.59 13.04
C ALA A 646 -24.27 -42.91 13.80
N ARG A 647 -23.68 -43.88 13.09
CA ARG A 647 -23.10 -45.13 13.66
C ARG A 647 -21.58 -45.05 13.81
N ARG A 648 -21.02 -45.85 14.72
CA ARG A 648 -19.58 -45.96 15.02
C ARG A 648 -18.83 -46.97 14.12
N ALA A 649 -17.59 -46.65 13.80
CA ALA A 649 -16.44 -47.53 13.51
C ALA A 649 -15.16 -46.67 13.75
N SER A 650 -14.26 -46.95 14.70
CA SER A 650 -13.31 -48.08 14.91
C SER A 650 -12.07 -48.04 14.00
N ALA A 651 -10.88 -47.96 14.59
CA ALA A 651 -9.58 -47.79 13.92
C ALA A 651 -8.82 -49.13 13.70
N PRO A 652 -7.81 -49.12 12.82
CA PRO A 652 -6.42 -49.46 13.16
C PRO A 652 -5.45 -48.37 12.62
N GLY A 653 -4.11 -48.41 12.73
CA GLY A 653 -3.15 -49.36 13.32
C GLY A 653 -1.70 -48.89 13.00
N GLU A 654 -0.68 -49.47 13.64
CA GLU A 654 0.73 -49.03 13.53
C GLU A 654 1.50 -49.70 12.36
N GLU A 655 2.55 -49.06 11.83
CA GLU A 655 3.95 -49.55 11.91
C GLU A 655 5.00 -48.68 11.14
N ALA A 656 6.18 -48.51 11.77
CA ALA A 656 7.58 -48.68 11.28
C ALA A 656 8.06 -48.30 9.84
N SER A 657 9.35 -47.98 9.56
CA SER A 657 10.53 -47.51 10.35
C SER A 657 11.80 -47.30 9.45
N ARG A 658 12.89 -46.72 10.02
CA ARG A 658 14.36 -46.92 9.74
C ARG A 658 15.16 -46.10 8.68
N LEU A 659 16.31 -45.56 9.15
CA LEU A 659 17.69 -45.45 8.57
C LEU A 659 17.89 -44.71 7.21
N ASN A 660 19.00 -44.03 6.87
CA ASN A 660 20.32 -43.62 7.45
C ASN A 660 20.61 -42.17 6.96
N ASP A 661 21.42 -41.27 7.53
CA ASP A 661 22.76 -41.30 8.18
C ASP A 661 23.99 -41.25 7.21
N VAL A 662 25.06 -40.56 7.65
CA VAL A 662 26.42 -40.35 7.07
C VAL A 662 26.62 -39.29 5.95
N GLY A 663 27.54 -38.32 6.18
CA GLY A 663 28.34 -37.69 5.10
C GLY A 663 28.77 -36.21 5.23
N GLU A 664 29.98 -35.93 5.75
CA GLU A 664 30.69 -34.62 5.73
C GLU A 664 32.22 -34.84 5.61
N PRO A 665 33.07 -33.83 5.29
CA PRO A 665 32.91 -32.65 4.43
C PRO A 665 33.80 -32.86 3.16
N PRO A 666 34.90 -32.14 2.76
CA PRO A 666 35.41 -30.73 2.92
C PRO A 666 34.96 -29.82 1.74
N GLY A 667 35.44 -28.58 1.50
CA GLY A 667 36.40 -27.68 2.19
C GLY A 667 37.21 -26.78 1.22
N LEU A 668 38.14 -25.96 1.75
CA LEU A 668 39.04 -24.97 1.09
C LEU A 668 38.38 -23.68 0.50
N ASP A 669 39.13 -22.61 0.19
CA ASP A 669 39.69 -21.57 1.10
C ASP A 669 40.07 -20.27 0.29
N GLN A 670 40.27 -19.14 0.99
CA GLN A 670 40.98 -17.89 0.61
C GLN A 670 40.44 -16.89 -0.45
N SER A 671 39.90 -15.78 0.10
CA SER A 671 40.38 -14.38 -0.18
C SER A 671 39.89 -13.66 -1.46
N ARG A 672 40.00 -12.32 -1.63
CA ARG A 672 40.64 -11.24 -0.81
C ARG A 672 40.08 -9.84 -1.13
N SER A 673 40.10 -8.94 -0.13
CA SER A 673 40.29 -7.46 -0.19
C SER A 673 39.46 -6.57 -1.15
N THR A 674 38.54 -5.72 -0.67
CA THR A 674 38.67 -4.30 -0.17
C THR A 674 38.95 -3.15 -1.16
N LYS A 675 38.24 -2.03 -0.89
CA LYS A 675 38.49 -0.60 -1.25
C LYS A 675 38.25 -0.12 -2.70
N GLN A 676 38.01 1.17 -2.98
CA GLN A 676 37.17 2.24 -2.35
C GLN A 676 37.33 3.58 -3.14
N LEU A 677 36.20 4.28 -3.39
CA LEU A 677 36.03 5.75 -3.54
C LEU A 677 36.62 6.56 -4.74
N PHE A 678 35.85 7.64 -5.04
CA PHE A 678 36.22 8.93 -5.67
C PHE A 678 36.54 8.96 -7.19
N LEU A 679 36.26 10.05 -7.95
CA LEU A 679 35.58 11.33 -7.63
C LEU A 679 34.77 11.89 -8.84
N PHE A 680 34.10 13.04 -8.65
CA PHE A 680 33.24 13.75 -9.61
C PHE A 680 34.00 14.76 -10.49
N GLY A 681 33.34 15.18 -11.58
CA GLY A 681 33.53 16.45 -12.29
C GLY A 681 33.04 16.37 -13.75
N GLU A 682 32.50 17.40 -14.40
CA GLU A 682 32.02 18.74 -13.99
C GLU A 682 30.95 19.18 -15.05
N ASP A 683 30.06 20.12 -14.70
CA ASP A 683 29.30 21.02 -15.61
C ASP A 683 28.38 20.41 -16.73
N ALA A 684 27.48 21.16 -17.39
CA ALA A 684 26.61 22.28 -16.99
C ALA A 684 25.46 22.42 -18.03
N ASP A 685 24.50 23.30 -17.76
CA ASP A 685 23.53 23.92 -18.69
C ASP A 685 22.45 23.07 -19.40
N ALA A 686 21.48 23.79 -19.97
CA ALA A 686 20.41 23.39 -20.89
C ALA A 686 19.28 22.47 -20.36
N TRP A 687 18.36 23.07 -19.59
CA TRP A 687 16.93 22.75 -19.68
C TRP A 687 16.24 23.76 -20.58
N GLU A 688 15.61 23.33 -21.68
CA GLU A 688 14.56 24.10 -22.35
C GLU A 688 13.55 23.16 -23.06
N GLU A 689 12.45 23.73 -23.54
CA GLU A 689 11.17 23.08 -23.85
C GLU A 689 11.21 21.85 -24.80
N ILE A 690 10.22 20.96 -24.62
CA ILE A 690 9.28 20.61 -25.70
C ILE A 690 7.94 20.15 -25.09
N ARG A 691 6.83 20.70 -25.60
CA ARG A 691 5.47 20.17 -25.40
C ARG A 691 5.17 19.14 -26.48
N ILE A 692 4.54 18.02 -26.11
CA ILE A 692 3.47 17.30 -26.84
C ILE A 692 2.82 16.30 -25.88
#